data_AF-A0A971U5S1-F1
#
_entry.id   AF-A0A971U5S1-F1
#
_cell.length_a   1.000
_cell.length_b   1.000
_cell.length_c   1.000
_cell.angle_alpha   90.00
_cell.angle_beta   90.00
_cell.angle_gamma   90.00
#
_symmetry.space_group_name_H-M   'P 1'
#
loop_
_entity.id
_entity.type
_entity.pdbx_description
1 polymer ?
#
loop_
_entity_poly.entity_id
_entity_poly.type
_entity_poly.pdbx_seq_one_letter_code
_entity_poly.pdbx_strand_id
1 'polypeptide(L)'
;MDLEQQVQQVVQGALAEDVGSGDVTSVPIIPSTTRLDGVFLAKERGVLAGLDIVREVFRQVDPAIVFTPRLQDGDPFEAGDVLATVSGKGPGILIGERVALNFLQRMSGVATMTRTYVEATAGTSTRILDTRKTMPGLRLLDKLAVRLGGGTNHRVGLFDMVLIKDNHIEAAGSITAAVERVRQAGIDLPIEVEIDSLDQLDEAIAAKVDRIMLDNMDTETMRRAVVQVAGRVELEASGGVTLPRVAEIAATGVDFISVGALTHSVKALDISLDLHMDVSHQQNCSPCAESTRAQTTASAPRSHAELVAATASLRAGLGSQVTILAHHYQPDDIVQFADYTGDSLELSRHAAEVSSPCIVFCGVTFMAETAAVLCSPEQTVIQPAAEAVCPMAEMADVEQVRQACDALESVWERVIPITYQNSNADVKALVGARGGAVCTSSNARRIFEWAFSQGGRILFVPDEHLGTNTTLDLGIPRSELGIWDPLRPADPETYRNCRVVVWRGFCSVHTGFTVADVERMRRAHPQATIIVHPECPRPVVEAADASGSTAYIIRAVEQAPAGATIVVGTECNLVDRLAEQHPDKRVLPLARRACAAMAMTRLADLYRVLEGLSRGEVTNVVTVPADVAADARLALDKMLQ
;
A
#
# COMPACT_ATOMS: atom_id res chain seq x y z
N MET A 1 -12.17 21.94 -29.47
CA MET A 1 -12.86 20.72 -29.03
C MET A 1 -13.52 21.07 -27.73
N ASP A 2 -14.80 20.75 -27.58
CA ASP A 2 -15.55 21.05 -26.36
C ASP A 2 -14.98 20.26 -25.17
N LEU A 3 -15.04 20.81 -23.96
CA LEU A 3 -14.57 20.17 -22.73
C LEU A 3 -15.25 18.82 -22.53
N GLU A 4 -16.56 18.78 -22.78
CA GLU A 4 -17.38 17.58 -22.67
C GLU A 4 -16.92 16.49 -23.64
N GLN A 5 -16.61 16.86 -24.89
CA GLN A 5 -16.12 15.93 -25.91
C GLN A 5 -14.75 15.33 -25.55
N GLN A 6 -13.88 16.11 -24.92
CA GLN A 6 -12.58 15.60 -24.45
C GLN A 6 -12.74 14.63 -23.28
N VAL A 7 -13.64 14.93 -22.32
CA VAL A 7 -13.94 14.01 -21.20
C VAL A 7 -14.51 12.70 -21.75
N GLN A 8 -15.45 12.75 -22.69
CA GLN A 8 -16.01 11.56 -23.35
C GLN A 8 -14.92 10.69 -23.98
N GLN A 9 -13.97 11.30 -24.72
CA GLN A 9 -12.87 10.57 -25.36
C GLN A 9 -11.92 9.93 -24.35
N VAL A 10 -11.59 10.64 -23.27
CA VAL A 10 -10.71 10.12 -22.22
C VAL A 10 -11.37 8.93 -21.52
N VAL A 11 -12.65 9.05 -21.16
CA VAL A 11 -13.41 7.96 -20.54
C VAL A 11 -13.55 6.78 -21.50
N GLN A 12 -13.85 7.03 -22.77
CA GLN A 12 -13.97 5.99 -23.79
C GLN A 12 -12.65 5.23 -23.95
N GLY A 13 -11.52 5.95 -23.97
CA GLY A 13 -10.19 5.34 -24.04
C GLY A 13 -9.90 4.45 -22.84
N ALA A 14 -10.20 4.92 -21.63
CA ALA A 14 -9.99 4.15 -20.41
C ALA A 14 -10.89 2.90 -20.32
N LEU A 15 -12.15 3.02 -20.73
CA LEU A 15 -13.06 1.86 -20.82
C LEU A 15 -12.60 0.86 -21.89
N ALA A 16 -12.11 1.34 -23.05
CA ALA A 16 -11.59 0.45 -24.08
C ALA A 16 -10.33 -0.30 -23.62
N GLU A 17 -9.46 0.35 -22.84
CA GLU A 17 -8.30 -0.25 -22.20
C GLU A 17 -8.68 -1.35 -21.20
N ASP A 18 -9.63 -1.07 -20.31
CA ASP A 18 -9.99 -1.95 -19.19
C ASP A 18 -10.91 -3.11 -19.62
N VAL A 19 -11.90 -2.84 -20.50
CA VAL A 19 -12.93 -3.82 -20.89
C VAL A 19 -12.44 -4.77 -21.97
N GLY A 20 -11.64 -4.29 -22.94
CA GLY A 20 -11.18 -5.10 -24.07
C GLY A 20 -12.32 -5.83 -24.79
N SER A 21 -12.33 -7.17 -24.74
CA SER A 21 -13.37 -8.02 -25.33
C SER A 21 -14.62 -8.22 -24.45
N GLY A 22 -14.61 -7.72 -23.22
CA GLY A 22 -15.68 -7.87 -22.23
C GLY A 22 -15.16 -8.38 -20.88
N ASP A 23 -15.93 -8.18 -19.83
CA ASP A 23 -15.63 -8.65 -18.48
C ASP A 23 -15.89 -10.16 -18.36
N VAL A 24 -14.81 -10.94 -18.34
CA VAL A 24 -14.82 -12.41 -18.27
C VAL A 24 -15.11 -12.95 -16.86
N THR A 25 -15.23 -12.07 -15.85
CA THR A 25 -15.45 -12.43 -14.45
C THR A 25 -16.89 -12.12 -14.03
N SER A 26 -17.32 -10.87 -14.12
CA SER A 26 -18.64 -10.46 -13.61
C SER A 26 -19.79 -10.96 -14.49
N VAL A 27 -19.59 -11.01 -15.82
CA VAL A 27 -20.63 -11.45 -16.77
C VAL A 27 -21.06 -12.90 -16.54
N PRO A 28 -20.16 -13.89 -16.36
CA PRO A 28 -20.59 -15.26 -16.07
C PRO A 28 -21.04 -15.49 -14.62
N ILE A 29 -20.54 -14.71 -13.65
CA ILE A 29 -20.84 -14.91 -12.23
C ILE A 29 -22.19 -14.28 -11.85
N ILE A 30 -22.52 -13.12 -12.39
CA ILE A 30 -23.67 -12.32 -11.94
C ILE A 30 -24.77 -12.36 -12.99
N PRO A 31 -25.98 -12.86 -12.66
CA PRO A 31 -27.11 -12.83 -13.58
C PRO A 31 -27.35 -11.40 -14.08
N SER A 32 -27.58 -11.24 -15.39
CA SER A 32 -27.76 -9.93 -16.03
C SER A 32 -28.96 -9.12 -15.54
N THR A 33 -29.87 -9.76 -14.79
CA THR A 33 -31.01 -9.15 -14.11
C THR A 33 -30.71 -8.65 -12.70
N THR A 34 -29.56 -9.02 -12.13
CA THR A 34 -29.17 -8.63 -10.76
C THR A 34 -28.98 -7.14 -10.68
N ARG A 35 -29.64 -6.52 -9.70
CA ARG A 35 -29.43 -5.11 -9.36
C ARG A 35 -28.49 -5.00 -8.17
N LEU A 36 -27.56 -4.06 -8.25
CA LEU A 36 -26.65 -3.72 -7.16
C LEU A 36 -26.79 -2.24 -6.84
N ASP A 37 -26.67 -1.93 -5.56
CA ASP A 37 -26.46 -0.58 -5.06
C ASP A 37 -25.03 -0.49 -4.53
N GLY A 38 -24.36 0.61 -4.82
CA GLY A 38 -22.97 0.85 -4.45
C GLY A 38 -22.78 2.21 -3.80
N VAL A 39 -21.81 2.29 -2.90
CA VAL A 39 -21.46 3.50 -2.16
C VAL A 39 -19.98 3.81 -2.37
N PHE A 40 -19.68 5.01 -2.89
CA PHE A 40 -18.32 5.53 -2.93
C PHE A 40 -17.96 6.07 -1.55
N LEU A 41 -17.06 5.38 -0.85
CA LEU A 41 -16.70 5.63 0.54
C LEU A 41 -15.25 6.14 0.64
N ALA A 42 -15.06 7.30 1.25
CA ALA A 42 -13.73 7.82 1.54
C ALA A 42 -13.05 6.99 2.64
N LYS A 43 -11.80 6.57 2.42
CA LYS A 43 -10.97 5.87 3.43
C LYS A 43 -9.90 6.77 4.04
N GLU A 44 -9.59 7.89 3.39
CA GLU A 44 -8.77 8.98 3.93
C GLU A 44 -9.42 10.34 3.63
N ARG A 45 -8.97 11.41 4.29
CA ARG A 45 -9.49 12.77 4.09
C ARG A 45 -8.97 13.40 2.78
N GLY A 46 -9.73 14.31 2.18
CA GLY A 46 -9.31 14.98 0.96
C GLY A 46 -10.24 16.08 0.45
N VAL A 47 -9.99 16.53 -0.78
CA VAL A 47 -10.84 17.41 -1.58
C VAL A 47 -11.37 16.60 -2.76
N LEU A 48 -12.70 16.58 -2.91
CA LEU A 48 -13.37 15.77 -3.91
C LEU A 48 -13.16 16.35 -5.31
N ALA A 49 -12.79 15.50 -6.27
CA ALA A 49 -12.73 15.89 -7.67
C ALA A 49 -12.97 14.71 -8.60
N GLY A 50 -13.81 14.89 -9.62
CA GLY A 50 -14.05 13.90 -10.67
C GLY A 50 -15.44 13.26 -10.64
N LEU A 51 -16.40 13.79 -9.88
CA LEU A 51 -17.77 13.22 -9.85
C LEU A 51 -18.44 13.20 -11.22
N ASP A 52 -18.23 14.22 -12.04
CA ASP A 52 -18.79 14.27 -13.40
C ASP A 52 -18.13 13.25 -14.34
N ILE A 53 -16.87 12.91 -14.07
CA ILE A 53 -16.11 11.92 -14.85
C ILE A 53 -16.60 10.53 -14.49
N VAL A 54 -16.82 10.26 -13.19
CA VAL A 54 -17.45 9.02 -12.72
C VAL A 54 -18.85 8.85 -13.32
N ARG A 55 -19.65 9.92 -13.36
CA ARG A 55 -20.97 9.89 -14.00
C ARG A 55 -20.86 9.51 -15.48
N GLU A 56 -19.88 10.08 -16.18
CA GLU A 56 -19.63 9.78 -17.60
C GLU A 56 -19.19 8.33 -17.82
N VAL A 57 -18.35 7.77 -16.94
CA VAL A 57 -17.96 6.34 -16.98
C VAL A 57 -19.19 5.45 -16.95
N PHE A 58 -20.06 5.61 -15.95
CA PHE A 58 -21.25 4.77 -15.83
C PHE A 58 -22.25 5.01 -16.97
N ARG A 59 -22.36 6.24 -17.47
CA ARG A 59 -23.21 6.56 -18.63
C ARG A 59 -22.76 5.83 -19.90
N GLN A 60 -21.45 5.69 -20.13
CA GLN A 60 -20.92 4.96 -21.28
C GLN A 60 -21.04 3.44 -21.12
N VAL A 61 -20.94 2.92 -19.89
CA VAL A 61 -21.08 1.48 -19.61
C VAL A 61 -22.54 1.01 -19.75
N ASP A 62 -23.46 1.64 -19.05
CA ASP A 62 -24.90 1.39 -19.17
C ASP A 62 -25.68 2.66 -18.79
N PRO A 63 -26.35 3.34 -19.75
CA PRO A 63 -27.15 4.53 -19.49
C PRO A 63 -28.26 4.36 -18.44
N ALA A 64 -28.64 3.13 -18.10
CA ALA A 64 -29.60 2.84 -17.03
C ALA A 64 -28.99 2.86 -15.62
N ILE A 65 -27.66 2.95 -15.48
CA ILE A 65 -27.00 3.13 -14.18
C ILE A 65 -27.23 4.55 -13.68
N VAL A 66 -27.74 4.65 -12.46
CA VAL A 66 -28.03 5.91 -11.78
C VAL A 66 -26.88 6.23 -10.83
N PHE A 67 -26.11 7.26 -11.15
CA PHE A 67 -25.07 7.80 -10.26
C PHE A 67 -25.57 9.08 -9.58
N THR A 68 -25.57 9.09 -8.25
CA THR A 68 -26.08 10.19 -7.42
C THR A 68 -24.97 10.71 -6.51
N PRO A 69 -24.41 11.91 -6.78
CA PRO A 69 -23.43 12.52 -5.90
C PRO A 69 -24.07 12.92 -4.55
N ARG A 70 -23.33 12.77 -3.46
CA ARG A 70 -23.72 13.24 -2.12
C ARG A 70 -22.97 14.51 -1.70
N LEU A 71 -21.78 14.70 -2.25
CA LEU A 71 -20.97 15.91 -2.16
C LEU A 71 -20.78 16.52 -3.56
N GLN A 72 -20.16 17.70 -3.65
CA GLN A 72 -19.82 18.37 -4.91
C GLN A 72 -18.31 18.36 -5.14
N ASP A 73 -17.89 18.44 -6.41
CA ASP A 73 -16.49 18.61 -6.76
C ASP A 73 -15.97 19.93 -6.15
N GLY A 74 -14.84 19.85 -5.44
CA GLY A 74 -14.24 20.93 -4.66
C GLY A 74 -14.56 20.89 -3.16
N ASP A 75 -15.54 20.10 -2.73
CA ASP A 75 -15.86 19.95 -1.31
C ASP A 75 -14.75 19.19 -0.56
N PRO A 76 -14.43 19.59 0.68
CA PRO A 76 -13.62 18.76 1.57
C PRO A 76 -14.43 17.57 2.10
N PHE A 77 -13.75 16.47 2.37
CA PHE A 77 -14.33 15.27 2.99
C PHE A 77 -13.36 14.59 3.94
N GLU A 78 -13.89 13.81 4.88
CA GLU A 78 -13.15 13.03 5.88
C GLU A 78 -13.28 11.52 5.61
N ALA A 79 -12.42 10.73 6.26
CA ALA A 79 -12.52 9.27 6.20
C ALA A 79 -13.86 8.79 6.78
N GLY A 80 -14.56 7.94 6.04
CA GLY A 80 -15.90 7.44 6.37
C GLY A 80 -17.04 8.19 5.67
N ASP A 81 -16.76 9.31 5.01
CA ASP A 81 -17.78 10.05 4.27
C ASP A 81 -18.24 9.30 3.01
N VAL A 82 -19.54 9.35 2.76
CA VAL A 82 -20.14 8.85 1.52
C VAL A 82 -20.10 9.96 0.48
N LEU A 83 -19.30 9.76 -0.57
CA LEU A 83 -19.07 10.74 -1.62
C LEU A 83 -20.18 10.72 -2.67
N ALA A 84 -20.64 9.52 -3.04
CA ALA A 84 -21.68 9.29 -4.03
C ALA A 84 -22.28 7.89 -3.88
N THR A 85 -23.43 7.66 -4.49
CA THR A 85 -24.08 6.35 -4.60
C THR A 85 -24.33 5.98 -6.06
N VAL A 86 -24.28 4.70 -6.39
CA VAL A 86 -24.55 4.17 -7.74
C VAL A 86 -25.57 3.03 -7.64
N SER A 87 -26.53 2.97 -8.56
CA SER A 87 -27.54 1.91 -8.61
C SER A 87 -27.82 1.49 -10.04
N GLY A 88 -27.93 0.18 -10.30
CA GLY A 88 -28.06 -0.32 -11.66
C GLY A 88 -27.89 -1.83 -11.77
N LYS A 89 -27.67 -2.31 -13.01
CA LYS A 89 -27.37 -3.72 -13.24
C LYS A 89 -25.96 -4.04 -12.74
N GLY A 90 -25.84 -5.13 -11.97
CA GLY A 90 -24.60 -5.52 -11.31
C GLY A 90 -23.38 -5.61 -12.25
N PRO A 91 -23.47 -6.34 -13.38
CA PRO A 91 -22.36 -6.42 -14.32
C PRO A 91 -21.91 -5.05 -14.85
N GLY A 92 -22.86 -4.13 -15.11
CA GLY A 92 -22.52 -2.79 -15.58
C GLY A 92 -21.81 -1.94 -14.52
N ILE A 93 -22.23 -2.05 -13.25
CA ILE A 93 -21.52 -1.34 -12.16
C ILE A 93 -20.09 -1.86 -12.02
N LEU A 94 -19.89 -3.18 -12.05
CA LEU A 94 -18.57 -3.79 -11.88
C LEU A 94 -17.64 -3.51 -13.06
N ILE A 95 -18.15 -3.52 -14.29
CA ILE A 95 -17.39 -3.12 -15.50
C ILE A 95 -16.86 -1.68 -15.37
N GLY A 96 -17.68 -0.76 -14.84
CA GLY A 96 -17.28 0.64 -14.69
C GLY A 96 -16.46 0.95 -13.43
N GLU A 97 -16.42 0.03 -12.46
CA GLU A 97 -15.91 0.29 -11.11
C GLU A 97 -14.45 0.76 -11.12
N ARG A 98 -13.55 -0.01 -11.74
CA ARG A 98 -12.12 0.27 -11.68
C ARG A 98 -11.78 1.58 -12.37
N VAL A 99 -12.34 1.81 -13.56
CA VAL A 99 -12.15 3.06 -14.32
C VAL A 99 -12.68 4.26 -13.52
N ALA A 100 -13.89 4.15 -12.94
CA ALA A 100 -14.48 5.22 -12.13
C ALA A 100 -13.62 5.55 -10.89
N LEU A 101 -13.19 4.53 -10.14
CA LEU A 101 -12.35 4.70 -8.97
C LEU A 101 -11.00 5.31 -9.33
N ASN A 102 -10.33 4.82 -10.38
CA ASN A 102 -9.03 5.35 -10.80
C ASN A 102 -9.09 6.85 -11.13
N PHE A 103 -10.15 7.30 -11.81
CA PHE A 103 -10.34 8.74 -12.07
C PHE A 103 -10.61 9.53 -10.80
N LEU A 104 -11.59 9.10 -9.99
CA LEU A 104 -12.00 9.80 -8.78
C LEU A 104 -10.86 9.92 -7.77
N GLN A 105 -10.14 8.82 -7.52
CA GLN A 105 -9.02 8.75 -6.58
C GLN A 105 -7.85 9.64 -7.03
N ARG A 106 -7.47 9.58 -8.32
CA ARG A 106 -6.38 10.39 -8.86
C ARG A 106 -6.72 11.88 -8.81
N MET A 107 -7.88 12.26 -9.34
CA MET A 107 -8.32 13.65 -9.38
C MET A 107 -8.45 14.24 -7.98
N SER A 108 -9.06 13.50 -7.04
CA SER A 108 -9.16 13.95 -5.65
C SER A 108 -7.78 14.06 -4.98
N GLY A 109 -6.82 13.21 -5.34
CA GLY A 109 -5.42 13.35 -4.91
C GLY A 109 -4.78 14.66 -5.38
N VAL A 110 -5.00 15.04 -6.65
CA VAL A 110 -4.46 16.28 -7.24
C VAL A 110 -5.09 17.49 -6.56
N ALA A 111 -6.40 17.48 -6.37
CA ALA A 111 -7.14 18.55 -5.70
C ALA A 111 -6.68 18.72 -4.24
N THR A 112 -6.50 17.60 -3.51
CA THR A 112 -6.05 17.59 -2.12
C THR A 112 -4.63 18.12 -1.96
N MET A 113 -3.71 17.67 -2.82
CA MET A 113 -2.35 18.18 -2.78
C MET A 113 -2.32 19.67 -3.13
N THR A 114 -3.08 20.10 -4.14
CA THR A 114 -3.19 21.52 -4.51
C THR A 114 -3.72 22.35 -3.35
N ARG A 115 -4.79 21.90 -2.68
CA ARG A 115 -5.34 22.56 -1.49
C ARG A 115 -4.28 22.75 -0.41
N THR A 116 -3.47 21.72 -0.18
CA THR A 116 -2.38 21.77 0.81
C THR A 116 -1.34 22.85 0.48
N TYR A 117 -0.97 23.00 -0.80
CA TYR A 117 -0.07 24.08 -1.23
C TYR A 117 -0.71 25.47 -1.13
N VAL A 118 -1.99 25.60 -1.49
CA VAL A 118 -2.74 26.86 -1.39
C VAL A 118 -2.88 27.31 0.06
N GLU A 119 -3.16 26.39 0.97
CA GLU A 119 -3.23 26.66 2.41
C GLU A 119 -1.86 27.05 2.98
N ALA A 120 -0.78 26.43 2.51
CA ALA A 120 0.58 26.78 2.94
C ALA A 120 1.00 28.20 2.51
N THR A 121 0.35 28.81 1.52
CA THR A 121 0.56 30.21 1.11
C THR A 121 -0.50 31.16 1.67
N ALA A 122 -1.34 30.70 2.61
CA ALA A 122 -2.35 31.56 3.23
C ALA A 122 -1.70 32.77 3.90
N GLY A 123 -2.30 33.95 3.69
CA GLY A 123 -1.78 35.23 4.20
C GLY A 123 -0.89 35.99 3.22
N THR A 124 -0.60 35.45 2.04
CA THR A 124 0.02 36.19 0.92
C THR A 124 -0.95 36.37 -0.24
N SER A 125 -0.59 37.20 -1.23
CA SER A 125 -1.32 37.34 -2.50
C SER A 125 -0.89 36.32 -3.56
N THR A 126 0.03 35.42 -3.22
CA THR A 126 0.65 34.47 -4.15
C THR A 126 -0.34 33.38 -4.54
N ARG A 127 -0.39 33.03 -5.83
CA ARG A 127 -1.23 31.96 -6.37
C ARG A 127 -0.41 30.73 -6.76
N ILE A 128 -0.89 29.56 -6.38
CA ILE A 128 -0.28 28.29 -6.78
C ILE A 128 -0.71 27.94 -8.20
N LEU A 129 0.29 27.65 -9.04
CA LEU A 129 0.10 27.23 -10.42
C LEU A 129 0.44 25.76 -10.64
N ASP A 130 -0.35 25.13 -11.51
CA ASP A 130 0.03 23.86 -12.11
C ASP A 130 1.12 24.04 -13.17
N THR A 131 1.55 22.92 -13.76
CA THR A 131 2.46 22.93 -14.91
C THR A 131 1.93 22.05 -16.03
N ARG A 132 2.72 21.89 -17.09
CA ARG A 132 2.46 20.92 -18.16
C ARG A 132 3.03 19.52 -17.89
N LYS A 133 3.65 19.29 -16.73
CA LYS A 133 4.10 17.97 -16.28
C LYS A 133 2.91 17.16 -15.76
N THR A 134 1.97 16.87 -16.66
CA THR A 134 0.74 16.11 -16.37
C THR A 134 0.87 14.69 -16.89
N MET A 135 -0.04 13.81 -16.48
CA MET A 135 -0.14 12.49 -17.12
C MET A 135 -0.52 12.67 -18.61
N PRO A 136 0.17 11.99 -19.56
CA PRO A 136 -0.22 12.01 -20.96
C PRO A 136 -1.68 11.55 -21.14
N GLY A 137 -2.42 12.21 -22.04
CA GLY A 137 -3.85 11.94 -22.26
C GLY A 137 -4.80 12.54 -21.21
N LEU A 138 -4.36 12.71 -19.95
CA LEU A 138 -5.22 13.16 -18.84
C LEU A 138 -5.03 14.61 -18.42
N ARG A 139 -4.26 15.40 -19.19
CA ARG A 139 -3.93 16.80 -18.84
C ARG A 139 -5.14 17.63 -18.42
N LEU A 140 -6.24 17.49 -19.15
CA LEU A 140 -7.46 18.24 -18.87
C LEU A 140 -8.00 17.94 -17.46
N LEU A 141 -8.04 16.66 -17.09
CA LEU A 141 -8.53 16.20 -15.80
C LEU A 141 -7.59 16.63 -14.66
N ASP A 142 -6.27 16.48 -14.86
CA ASP A 142 -5.27 16.93 -13.91
C ASP A 142 -5.41 18.45 -13.64
N LYS A 143 -5.60 19.27 -14.69
CA LYS A 143 -5.80 20.73 -14.58
C LYS A 143 -7.14 21.10 -13.96
N LEU A 144 -8.21 20.35 -14.24
CA LEU A 144 -9.50 20.54 -13.59
C LEU A 144 -9.38 20.27 -12.08
N ALA A 145 -8.69 19.20 -11.70
CA ALA A 145 -8.49 18.85 -10.30
C ALA A 145 -7.67 19.92 -9.54
N VAL A 146 -6.64 20.52 -10.16
CA VAL A 146 -5.92 21.67 -9.58
C VAL A 146 -6.88 22.82 -9.27
N ARG A 147 -7.77 23.17 -10.22
CA ARG A 147 -8.76 24.24 -10.02
C ARG A 147 -9.70 23.94 -8.85
N LEU A 148 -10.18 22.70 -8.75
CA LEU A 148 -11.03 22.25 -7.64
C LEU A 148 -10.31 22.29 -6.29
N GLY A 149 -8.99 22.03 -6.28
CA GLY A 149 -8.12 22.22 -5.11
C GLY A 149 -7.84 23.68 -4.75
N GLY A 150 -8.32 24.65 -5.53
CA GLY A 150 -8.09 26.09 -5.32
C GLY A 150 -6.84 26.64 -5.99
N GLY A 151 -6.12 25.84 -6.77
CA GLY A 151 -5.00 26.31 -7.58
C GLY A 151 -5.47 27.05 -8.84
N THR A 152 -4.52 27.60 -9.58
CA THR A 152 -4.75 28.27 -10.86
C THR A 152 -4.00 27.53 -11.96
N ASN A 153 -4.61 27.42 -13.14
CA ASN A 153 -3.94 26.78 -14.26
C ASN A 153 -2.93 27.76 -14.87
N HIS A 154 -1.74 27.28 -15.19
CA HIS A 154 -0.73 28.02 -15.96
C HIS A 154 -1.17 28.08 -17.43
N ARG A 155 -0.47 27.39 -18.34
CA ARG A 155 -0.93 27.14 -19.72
C ARG A 155 -1.38 25.70 -19.91
N VAL A 156 -2.36 25.48 -20.76
CA VAL A 156 -2.86 24.15 -21.16
C VAL A 156 -1.88 23.48 -22.12
N GLY A 157 -1.30 24.22 -23.07
CA GLY A 157 -0.57 23.65 -24.20
C GLY A 157 0.66 24.44 -24.63
N LEU A 158 1.13 24.18 -25.85
CA LEU A 158 2.10 25.05 -26.54
C LEU A 158 1.41 26.19 -27.29
N PHE A 159 0.07 26.13 -27.42
CA PHE A 159 -0.71 26.92 -28.35
C PHE A 159 -1.44 28.11 -27.69
N ASP A 160 -1.43 28.21 -26.37
CA ASP A 160 -2.26 29.16 -25.60
C ASP A 160 -1.44 30.16 -24.76
N MET A 161 -0.13 29.99 -24.67
CA MET A 161 0.77 30.98 -24.09
C MET A 161 2.21 30.77 -24.56
N VAL A 162 2.91 31.86 -24.85
CA VAL A 162 4.33 31.83 -25.21
C VAL A 162 5.15 31.72 -23.92
N LEU A 163 5.99 30.68 -23.83
CA LEU A 163 6.95 30.52 -22.75
C LEU A 163 8.34 30.38 -23.36
N ILE A 164 9.13 31.45 -23.23
CA ILE A 164 10.51 31.51 -23.68
C ILE A 164 11.38 30.98 -22.52
N LYS A 165 12.26 30.03 -22.84
CA LYS A 165 13.16 29.35 -21.89
C LYS A 165 14.61 29.56 -22.32
N ASP A 166 15.54 29.17 -21.47
CA ASP A 166 16.99 29.11 -21.74
C ASP A 166 17.34 28.74 -23.20
N ASN A 167 16.83 27.62 -23.71
CA ASN A 167 17.13 27.10 -25.05
C ASN A 167 16.58 28.02 -26.16
N HIS A 168 15.45 28.67 -25.91
CA HIS A 168 14.86 29.62 -26.85
C HIS A 168 15.65 30.93 -26.87
N ILE A 169 16.13 31.38 -25.70
CA ILE A 169 16.98 32.57 -25.55
C ILE A 169 18.31 32.32 -26.26
N GLU A 170 18.94 31.17 -26.04
CA GLU A 170 20.19 30.78 -26.71
C GLU A 170 20.03 30.75 -28.23
N ALA A 171 18.94 30.14 -28.74
CA ALA A 171 18.65 30.11 -30.17
C ALA A 171 18.31 31.49 -30.77
N ALA A 172 17.82 32.41 -29.96
CA ALA A 172 17.52 33.78 -30.38
C ALA A 172 18.72 34.73 -30.26
N GLY A 173 19.67 34.42 -29.38
CA GLY A 173 20.84 35.22 -29.02
C GLY A 173 20.61 36.13 -27.81
N SER A 174 19.38 36.52 -27.49
CA SER A 174 19.02 37.27 -26.27
C SER A 174 17.51 37.20 -25.98
N ILE A 175 17.11 37.65 -24.78
CA ILE A 175 15.68 37.73 -24.39
C ILE A 175 14.95 38.70 -25.31
N THR A 176 15.53 39.88 -25.56
CA THR A 176 14.95 40.91 -26.44
C THR A 176 14.70 40.35 -27.84
N ALA A 177 15.71 39.68 -28.42
CA ALA A 177 15.58 39.10 -29.75
C ALA A 177 14.50 38.00 -29.80
N ALA A 178 14.37 37.19 -28.75
CA ALA A 178 13.35 36.15 -28.67
C ALA A 178 11.93 36.76 -28.65
N VAL A 179 11.70 37.77 -27.80
CA VAL A 179 10.41 38.45 -27.67
C VAL A 179 10.04 39.19 -28.95
N GLU A 180 10.99 39.86 -29.61
CA GLU A 180 10.75 40.54 -30.89
C GLU A 180 10.36 39.57 -32.00
N ARG A 181 11.02 38.41 -32.10
CA ARG A 181 10.65 37.37 -33.09
C ARG A 181 9.23 36.87 -32.89
N VAL A 182 8.79 36.66 -31.65
CA VAL A 182 7.41 36.26 -31.32
C VAL A 182 6.42 37.34 -31.78
N ARG A 183 6.69 38.61 -31.47
CA ARG A 183 5.82 39.73 -31.88
C ARG A 183 5.77 39.92 -33.40
N GLN A 184 6.91 39.80 -34.08
CA GLN A 184 6.99 39.88 -35.54
C GLN A 184 6.24 38.75 -36.25
N ALA A 185 6.15 37.58 -35.61
CA ALA A 185 5.34 36.47 -36.11
C ALA A 185 3.82 36.71 -36.00
N GLY A 186 3.39 37.83 -35.38
CA GLY A 186 1.98 38.17 -35.21
C GLY A 186 1.24 37.29 -34.19
N ILE A 187 1.96 36.68 -33.25
CA ILE A 187 1.37 35.88 -32.18
C ILE A 187 0.86 36.81 -31.08
N ASP A 188 -0.47 36.92 -30.95
CA ASP A 188 -1.15 37.72 -29.93
C ASP A 188 -1.55 36.85 -28.73
N LEU A 189 -0.55 36.36 -28.01
CA LEU A 189 -0.69 35.57 -26.78
C LEU A 189 0.22 36.15 -25.69
N PRO A 190 -0.11 35.98 -24.40
CA PRO A 190 0.78 36.39 -23.32
C PRO A 190 2.16 35.75 -23.45
N ILE A 191 3.19 36.54 -23.18
CA ILE A 191 4.60 36.16 -23.26
C ILE A 191 5.17 36.07 -21.86
N GLU A 192 5.59 34.88 -21.49
CA GLU A 192 6.38 34.60 -20.30
C GLU A 192 7.83 34.30 -20.67
N VAL A 193 8.78 34.82 -19.90
CA VAL A 193 10.22 34.54 -20.05
C VAL A 193 10.77 33.93 -18.77
N GLU A 194 11.44 32.80 -18.90
CA GLU A 194 12.24 32.18 -17.85
C GLU A 194 13.63 32.82 -17.79
N ILE A 195 14.04 33.22 -16.59
CA ILE A 195 15.37 33.75 -16.30
C ILE A 195 16.03 32.93 -15.20
N ASP A 196 17.36 32.82 -15.28
CA ASP A 196 18.19 32.09 -14.31
C ASP A 196 19.05 33.01 -13.43
N SER A 197 19.10 34.31 -13.74
CA SER A 197 19.94 35.29 -13.06
C SER A 197 19.30 36.69 -13.04
N LEU A 198 19.63 37.50 -12.03
CA LEU A 198 19.14 38.88 -11.92
C LEU A 198 19.68 39.79 -13.04
N ASP A 199 20.80 39.43 -13.67
CA ASP A 199 21.36 40.20 -14.78
C ASP A 199 20.43 40.20 -16.01
N GLN A 200 19.65 39.12 -16.18
CA GLN A 200 18.64 38.98 -17.24
C GLN A 200 17.34 39.74 -16.92
N LEU A 201 17.10 40.10 -15.66
CA LEU A 201 15.83 40.67 -15.20
C LEU A 201 15.53 42.01 -15.87
N ASP A 202 16.52 42.90 -15.97
CA ASP A 202 16.34 44.21 -16.60
C ASP A 202 16.07 44.09 -18.11
N GLU A 203 16.68 43.12 -18.79
CA GLU A 203 16.41 42.84 -20.20
C GLU A 203 14.97 42.36 -20.39
N ALA A 204 14.50 41.43 -19.55
CA ALA A 204 13.13 40.92 -19.60
C ALA A 204 12.10 42.03 -19.33
N ILE A 205 12.35 42.91 -18.36
CA ILE A 205 11.49 44.07 -18.08
C ILE A 205 11.47 45.04 -19.28
N ALA A 206 12.64 45.34 -19.87
CA ALA A 206 12.73 46.22 -21.03
C ALA A 206 12.00 45.66 -22.27
N ALA A 207 11.98 44.33 -22.42
CA ALA A 207 11.25 43.63 -23.46
C ALA A 207 9.72 43.70 -23.30
N LYS A 208 9.20 44.18 -22.16
CA LYS A 208 7.77 44.34 -21.84
C LYS A 208 6.98 43.03 -21.96
N VAL A 209 7.49 41.98 -21.33
CA VAL A 209 6.81 40.67 -21.27
C VAL A 209 5.67 40.72 -20.24
N ASP A 210 4.73 39.80 -20.33
CA ASP A 210 3.57 39.74 -19.43
C ASP A 210 3.95 39.12 -18.07
N ARG A 211 4.89 38.16 -18.08
CA ARG A 211 5.36 37.47 -16.87
C ARG A 211 6.84 37.10 -16.96
N ILE A 212 7.51 37.11 -15.81
CA ILE A 212 8.89 36.65 -15.67
C ILE A 212 8.94 35.48 -14.67
N MET A 213 9.47 34.34 -15.11
CA MET A 213 9.69 33.16 -14.30
C MET A 213 11.12 33.16 -13.74
N LEU A 214 11.23 33.13 -12.41
CA LEU A 214 12.46 33.01 -11.64
C LEU A 214 12.75 31.51 -11.44
N ASP A 215 13.59 30.91 -12.29
CA ASP A 215 13.86 29.47 -12.25
C ASP A 215 14.98 29.12 -11.27
N ASN A 216 14.68 28.22 -10.33
CA ASN A 216 15.62 27.63 -9.37
C ASN A 216 16.44 28.65 -8.55
N MET A 217 15.92 29.86 -8.37
CA MET A 217 16.57 30.90 -7.56
C MET A 217 16.43 30.61 -6.05
N ASP A 218 17.34 31.14 -5.24
CA ASP A 218 17.17 31.17 -3.79
C ASP A 218 16.22 32.30 -3.35
N THR A 219 15.71 32.20 -2.13
CA THR A 219 14.71 33.10 -1.57
C THR A 219 15.21 34.55 -1.52
N GLU A 220 16.49 34.76 -1.25
CA GLU A 220 17.07 36.11 -1.16
C GLU A 220 17.14 36.77 -2.54
N THR A 221 17.53 36.01 -3.55
CA THR A 221 17.54 36.43 -4.95
C THR A 221 16.12 36.75 -5.42
N MET A 222 15.12 35.94 -5.06
CA MET A 222 13.71 36.23 -5.36
C MET A 222 13.24 37.55 -4.72
N ARG A 223 13.57 37.81 -3.44
CA ARG A 223 13.21 39.09 -2.78
C ARG A 223 13.82 40.28 -3.52
N ARG A 224 15.08 40.16 -3.93
CA ARG A 224 15.75 41.21 -4.73
C ARG A 224 15.03 41.43 -6.06
N ALA A 225 14.63 40.35 -6.75
CA ALA A 225 13.86 40.44 -7.99
C ALA A 225 12.51 41.17 -7.76
N VAL A 226 11.77 40.82 -6.71
CA VAL A 226 10.49 41.45 -6.34
C VAL A 226 10.67 42.95 -6.09
N VAL A 227 11.70 43.34 -5.33
CA VAL A 227 12.03 44.76 -5.07
C VAL A 227 12.40 45.49 -6.36
N GLN A 228 13.21 44.88 -7.23
CA GLN A 228 13.66 45.48 -8.48
C GLN A 228 12.51 45.65 -9.48
N VAL A 229 11.63 44.65 -9.61
CA VAL A 229 10.48 44.69 -10.52
C VAL A 229 9.46 45.73 -10.06
N ALA A 230 9.29 45.90 -8.74
CA ALA A 230 8.41 46.91 -8.14
C ALA A 230 6.99 46.91 -8.73
N GLY A 231 6.44 45.71 -9.00
CA GLY A 231 5.09 45.52 -9.54
C GLY A 231 4.90 45.86 -11.02
N ARG A 232 5.98 46.05 -11.79
CA ARG A 232 5.90 46.37 -13.24
C ARG A 232 5.49 45.19 -14.12
N VAL A 233 5.79 43.96 -13.70
CA VAL A 233 5.56 42.70 -14.43
C VAL A 233 5.22 41.61 -13.40
N GLU A 234 4.36 40.64 -13.75
CA GLU A 234 4.06 39.50 -12.88
C GLU A 234 5.31 38.62 -12.67
N LEU A 235 5.54 38.19 -11.43
CA LEU A 235 6.62 37.27 -11.09
C LEU A 235 6.11 35.89 -10.72
N GLU A 236 6.74 34.87 -11.30
CA GLU A 236 6.49 33.47 -11.02
C GLU A 236 7.76 32.79 -10.51
N ALA A 237 7.69 32.09 -9.37
CA ALA A 237 8.77 31.23 -8.91
C ALA A 237 8.58 29.79 -9.42
N SER A 238 9.65 29.19 -9.93
CA SER A 238 9.66 27.79 -10.40
C SER A 238 10.98 27.11 -10.01
N GLY A 239 11.00 25.77 -10.10
CA GLY A 239 12.19 24.96 -9.81
C GLY A 239 12.33 24.60 -8.32
N GLY A 240 12.45 23.31 -8.02
CA GLY A 240 12.71 22.82 -6.66
C GLY A 240 11.65 23.21 -5.60
N VAL A 241 10.43 23.57 -6.01
CA VAL A 241 9.35 23.94 -5.09
C VAL A 241 8.84 22.70 -4.36
N THR A 242 8.92 22.73 -3.04
CA THR A 242 8.43 21.68 -2.14
C THR A 242 7.48 22.27 -1.11
N LEU A 243 6.61 21.46 -0.53
CA LEU A 243 5.64 21.92 0.46
C LEU A 243 6.30 22.64 1.67
N PRO A 244 7.44 22.19 2.23
CA PRO A 244 8.10 22.93 3.31
C PRO A 244 8.62 24.32 2.90
N ARG A 245 8.92 24.53 1.61
CA ARG A 245 9.54 25.76 1.09
C ARG A 245 8.54 26.73 0.48
N VAL A 246 7.33 26.29 0.13
CA VAL A 246 6.34 27.12 -0.59
C VAL A 246 5.94 28.37 0.20
N ALA A 247 5.78 28.27 1.52
CA ALA A 247 5.43 29.40 2.37
C ALA A 247 6.55 30.47 2.38
N GLU A 248 7.81 30.03 2.45
CA GLU A 248 8.98 30.91 2.39
C GLU A 248 9.08 31.63 1.03
N ILE A 249 8.84 30.90 -0.07
CA ILE A 249 8.82 31.46 -1.42
C ILE A 249 7.68 32.47 -1.56
N ALA A 250 6.47 32.14 -1.09
CA ALA A 250 5.33 33.06 -1.14
C ALA A 250 5.59 34.35 -0.35
N ALA A 251 6.29 34.25 0.80
CA ALA A 251 6.66 35.40 1.61
C ALA A 251 7.67 36.35 0.93
N THR A 252 8.28 35.97 -0.20
CA THR A 252 9.12 36.89 -1.00
C THR A 252 8.30 37.97 -1.70
N GLY A 253 7.00 37.72 -1.92
CA GLY A 253 6.10 38.62 -2.64
C GLY A 253 5.94 38.31 -4.13
N VAL A 254 6.38 37.14 -4.61
CA VAL A 254 6.06 36.67 -5.97
C VAL A 254 4.55 36.48 -6.15
N ASP A 255 4.04 36.76 -7.36
CA ASP A 255 2.62 36.66 -7.68
C ASP A 255 2.18 35.20 -7.85
N PHE A 256 3.08 34.34 -8.34
CA PHE A 256 2.81 32.94 -8.62
C PHE A 256 3.93 32.01 -8.18
N ILE A 257 3.55 30.76 -7.91
CA ILE A 257 4.49 29.65 -7.70
C ILE A 257 4.04 28.46 -8.53
N SER A 258 4.87 28.03 -9.47
CA SER A 258 4.62 26.85 -10.30
C SER A 258 5.10 25.58 -9.60
N VAL A 259 4.18 24.62 -9.42
CA VAL A 259 4.46 23.37 -8.71
C VAL A 259 4.18 22.18 -9.63
N GLY A 260 5.25 21.59 -10.17
CA GLY A 260 5.15 20.41 -11.03
C GLY A 260 4.53 19.21 -10.32
N ALA A 261 4.89 19.00 -9.06
CA ALA A 261 4.50 17.83 -8.30
C ALA A 261 2.99 17.62 -8.24
N LEU A 262 2.19 18.71 -8.30
CA LEU A 262 0.72 18.70 -8.25
C LEU A 262 0.09 17.65 -9.16
N THR A 263 0.67 17.40 -10.34
CA THR A 263 0.06 16.56 -11.36
C THR A 263 0.89 15.33 -11.74
N HIS A 264 2.24 15.37 -11.69
CA HIS A 264 3.07 14.18 -12.00
C HIS A 264 3.47 13.33 -10.79
N SER A 265 3.40 13.85 -9.56
CA SER A 265 3.85 13.15 -8.34
C SER A 265 2.72 12.93 -7.34
N VAL A 266 1.48 12.98 -7.83
CA VAL A 266 0.29 12.82 -6.99
C VAL A 266 0.12 11.38 -6.52
N LYS A 267 -0.19 11.21 -5.23
CA LYS A 267 -0.71 9.96 -4.67
C LYS A 267 -2.23 9.94 -4.86
N ALA A 268 -2.77 8.90 -5.49
CA ALA A 268 -4.21 8.70 -5.56
C ALA A 268 -4.79 8.50 -4.15
N LEU A 269 -5.95 9.10 -3.87
CA LEU A 269 -6.60 8.92 -2.56
C LEU A 269 -7.23 7.55 -2.43
N ASP A 270 -7.29 7.03 -1.21
CA ASP A 270 -7.99 5.80 -0.90
C ASP A 270 -9.52 6.03 -0.80
N ILE A 271 -10.26 5.55 -1.81
CA ILE A 271 -11.72 5.60 -1.92
C ILE A 271 -12.18 4.23 -2.39
N SER A 272 -13.14 3.59 -1.72
CA SER A 272 -13.69 2.30 -2.17
C SER A 272 -15.07 2.47 -2.80
N LEU A 273 -15.48 1.47 -3.59
CA LEU A 273 -16.86 1.25 -3.98
C LEU A 273 -17.37 0.02 -3.22
N ASP A 274 -18.19 0.24 -2.19
CA ASP A 274 -18.77 -0.85 -1.41
C ASP A 274 -20.14 -1.22 -1.99
N LEU A 275 -20.32 -2.47 -2.40
CA LEU A 275 -21.54 -2.96 -3.05
C LEU A 275 -22.46 -3.70 -2.08
N HIS A 276 -23.76 -3.51 -2.25
CA HIS A 276 -24.83 -4.18 -1.51
C HIS A 276 -25.80 -4.82 -2.50
N MET A 277 -26.18 -6.06 -2.23
CA MET A 277 -27.20 -6.77 -3.00
C MET A 277 -28.59 -6.45 -2.44
N ASP A 278 -29.53 -6.10 -3.31
CA ASP A 278 -30.94 -6.04 -2.96
C ASP A 278 -31.50 -7.48 -2.94
N VAL A 279 -31.67 -8.05 -1.74
CA VAL A 279 -32.04 -9.46 -1.53
C VAL A 279 -33.56 -9.70 -1.72
N SER A 280 -34.30 -8.73 -2.26
CA SER A 280 -35.77 -8.76 -2.32
C SER A 280 -36.39 -9.66 -3.41
N HIS A 281 -35.60 -10.33 -4.26
CA HIS A 281 -36.15 -11.04 -5.44
C HIS A 281 -35.82 -12.55 -5.60
N GLN A 282 -35.32 -13.25 -4.57
CA GLN A 282 -35.06 -14.70 -4.65
C GLN A 282 -35.96 -15.59 -3.75
N GLN A 283 -37.21 -15.19 -3.50
CA GLN A 283 -38.24 -16.10 -2.97
C GLN A 283 -39.46 -16.14 -3.90
N ASN A 284 -39.34 -16.92 -4.97
CA ASN A 284 -40.50 -17.52 -5.64
C ASN A 284 -40.23 -19.02 -5.78
N CYS A 285 -40.36 -19.73 -4.66
CA CYS A 285 -40.57 -21.18 -4.66
C CYS A 285 -41.96 -21.44 -4.05
N SER A 286 -42.78 -22.18 -4.79
CA SER A 286 -44.15 -22.58 -4.45
C SER A 286 -44.30 -23.23 -3.07
N PRO A 287 -45.48 -23.14 -2.42
CA PRO A 287 -45.66 -23.56 -1.04
C PRO A 287 -45.78 -25.08 -0.94
N CYS A 288 -44.89 -25.72 -0.19
CA CYS A 288 -45.06 -27.08 0.30
C CYS A 288 -45.09 -27.09 1.83
N ALA A 289 -46.28 -27.38 2.35
CA ALA A 289 -46.63 -28.02 3.62
C ALA A 289 -45.97 -27.54 4.92
N GLU A 290 -46.84 -27.04 5.79
CA GLU A 290 -46.67 -26.84 7.23
C GLU A 290 -45.93 -28.01 7.92
N SER A 291 -44.85 -27.68 8.63
CA SER A 291 -44.57 -28.35 9.90
C SER A 291 -43.97 -27.35 10.89
N THR A 292 -44.68 -27.17 11.99
CA THR A 292 -44.29 -26.41 13.17
C THR A 292 -43.02 -26.99 13.80
N ARG A 293 -41.92 -26.25 13.73
CA ARG A 293 -40.83 -26.30 14.72
C ARG A 293 -40.47 -24.87 15.11
N ALA A 294 -40.77 -24.53 16.35
CA ALA A 294 -40.31 -23.32 16.99
C ALA A 294 -38.78 -23.32 17.03
N GLN A 295 -38.15 -22.43 16.26
CA GLN A 295 -36.76 -22.05 16.45
C GLN A 295 -36.74 -20.63 17.01
N THR A 296 -36.28 -20.53 18.26
CA THR A 296 -35.79 -19.30 18.85
C THR A 296 -34.61 -18.81 18.03
N THR A 297 -34.83 -17.84 17.15
CA THR A 297 -33.75 -17.10 16.49
C THR A 297 -33.29 -16.00 17.43
N ALA A 298 -32.11 -16.19 18.03
CA ALA A 298 -31.34 -15.06 18.54
C ALA A 298 -31.07 -14.13 17.35
N SER A 299 -31.47 -12.86 17.45
CA SER A 299 -31.18 -11.87 16.42
C SER A 299 -29.66 -11.68 16.32
N ALA A 300 -29.14 -11.55 15.09
CA ALA A 300 -27.72 -11.25 14.85
C ALA A 300 -27.24 -10.06 15.71
N PRO A 301 -26.01 -10.09 16.26
CA PRO A 301 -25.47 -9.01 17.08
C PRO A 301 -25.55 -7.65 16.36
N ARG A 302 -26.09 -6.62 17.02
CA ARG A 302 -26.36 -5.30 16.42
C ARG A 302 -25.35 -4.24 16.84
N SER A 303 -24.46 -4.56 17.77
CA SER A 303 -23.38 -3.70 18.25
C SER A 303 -22.09 -4.50 18.51
N HIS A 304 -20.96 -3.79 18.58
CA HIS A 304 -19.66 -4.41 18.86
C HIS A 304 -19.63 -5.16 20.20
N ALA A 305 -20.21 -4.57 21.26
CA ALA A 305 -20.26 -5.20 22.59
C ALA A 305 -21.10 -6.49 22.60
N GLU A 306 -22.23 -6.50 21.87
CA GLU A 306 -23.04 -7.71 21.71
C GLU A 306 -22.28 -8.79 20.93
N LEU A 307 -21.50 -8.40 19.92
CA LEU A 307 -20.68 -9.33 19.14
C LEU A 307 -19.58 -9.97 20.00
N VAL A 308 -18.87 -9.19 20.82
CA VAL A 308 -17.89 -9.70 21.79
C VAL A 308 -18.55 -10.71 22.75
N ALA A 309 -19.69 -10.36 23.34
CA ALA A 309 -20.40 -11.23 24.28
C ALA A 309 -20.89 -12.53 23.61
N ALA A 310 -21.40 -12.43 22.38
CA ALA A 310 -21.87 -13.59 21.62
C ALA A 310 -20.72 -14.51 21.23
N THR A 311 -19.59 -13.96 20.76
CA THR A 311 -18.35 -14.72 20.47
C THR A 311 -17.84 -15.44 21.72
N ALA A 312 -17.83 -14.76 22.88
CA ALA A 312 -17.44 -15.37 24.15
C ALA A 312 -18.34 -16.57 24.51
N SER A 313 -19.65 -16.42 24.33
CA SER A 313 -20.62 -17.51 24.59
C SER A 313 -20.41 -18.71 23.66
N LEU A 314 -20.16 -18.47 22.37
CA LEU A 314 -19.86 -19.53 21.40
C LEU A 314 -18.55 -20.23 21.73
N ARG A 315 -17.48 -19.47 22.02
CA ARG A 315 -16.18 -20.02 22.42
C ARG A 315 -16.31 -20.93 23.63
N ALA A 316 -17.06 -20.51 24.65
CA ALA A 316 -17.30 -21.29 25.85
C ALA A 316 -18.10 -22.57 25.56
N GLY A 317 -19.11 -22.50 24.69
CA GLY A 317 -19.93 -23.65 24.29
C GLY A 317 -19.17 -24.71 23.49
N LEU A 318 -18.24 -24.28 22.63
CA LEU A 318 -17.39 -25.17 21.83
C LEU A 318 -16.29 -25.86 22.66
N GLY A 319 -15.84 -25.22 23.74
CA GLY A 319 -14.92 -25.81 24.72
C GLY A 319 -13.66 -26.40 24.07
N SER A 320 -13.34 -27.65 24.40
CA SER A 320 -12.16 -28.38 23.89
C SER A 320 -12.31 -28.91 22.46
N GLN A 321 -13.44 -28.68 21.79
CA GLN A 321 -13.59 -29.06 20.38
C GLN A 321 -12.84 -28.11 19.44
N VAL A 322 -12.55 -26.89 19.90
CA VAL A 322 -11.90 -25.85 19.13
C VAL A 322 -10.72 -25.27 19.89
N THR A 323 -9.58 -25.17 19.21
CA THR A 323 -8.46 -24.32 19.61
C THR A 323 -8.39 -23.11 18.70
N ILE A 324 -8.28 -21.92 19.28
CA ILE A 324 -8.05 -20.66 18.56
C ILE A 324 -6.59 -20.26 18.73
N LEU A 325 -5.88 -20.15 17.61
CA LEU A 325 -4.50 -19.69 17.54
C LEU A 325 -4.49 -18.28 16.96
N ALA A 326 -3.80 -17.33 17.59
CA ALA A 326 -3.69 -15.97 17.06
C ALA A 326 -2.24 -15.51 16.94
N HIS A 327 -1.90 -14.91 15.81
CA HIS A 327 -0.59 -14.26 15.66
C HIS A 327 -0.52 -12.99 16.50
N HIS A 328 0.66 -12.65 17.01
CA HIS A 328 0.89 -11.42 17.80
C HIS A 328 0.46 -10.10 17.12
N TYR A 329 0.28 -10.09 15.80
CA TYR A 329 -0.14 -8.90 15.04
C TYR A 329 -1.66 -8.79 14.87
N GLN A 330 -2.42 -9.78 15.36
CA GLN A 330 -3.88 -9.72 15.36
C GLN A 330 -4.37 -8.56 16.25
N PRO A 331 -5.51 -7.93 15.93
CA PRO A 331 -6.19 -7.00 16.82
C PRO A 331 -6.55 -7.65 18.15
N ASP A 332 -6.63 -6.87 19.23
CA ASP A 332 -6.97 -7.39 20.56
C ASP A 332 -8.42 -7.91 20.65
N ASP A 333 -9.28 -7.46 19.75
CA ASP A 333 -10.61 -8.03 19.50
C ASP A 333 -10.57 -9.52 19.13
N ILE A 334 -9.46 -9.99 18.58
CA ILE A 334 -9.23 -11.40 18.22
C ILE A 334 -8.41 -12.09 19.31
N VAL A 335 -7.30 -11.46 19.74
CA VAL A 335 -6.36 -12.05 20.70
C VAL A 335 -7.04 -12.44 22.02
N GLN A 336 -8.05 -11.67 22.47
CA GLN A 336 -8.79 -12.00 23.69
C GLN A 336 -9.51 -13.36 23.67
N PHE A 337 -9.76 -13.92 22.48
CA PHE A 337 -10.40 -15.24 22.32
C PHE A 337 -9.39 -16.36 22.01
N ALA A 338 -8.11 -16.03 21.82
CA ALA A 338 -7.08 -16.98 21.48
C ALA A 338 -6.70 -17.85 22.68
N ASP A 339 -6.55 -19.15 22.46
CA ASP A 339 -5.97 -20.08 23.45
C ASP A 339 -4.46 -19.94 23.50
N TYR A 340 -3.85 -19.66 22.35
CA TYR A 340 -2.41 -19.41 22.23
C TYR A 340 -2.17 -18.20 21.32
N THR A 341 -1.28 -17.33 21.78
CA THR A 341 -0.77 -16.22 20.98
C THR A 341 0.74 -16.40 20.82
N GLY A 342 1.24 -16.33 19.57
CA GLY A 342 2.63 -16.67 19.28
C GLY A 342 3.13 -16.12 17.95
N ASP A 343 4.41 -16.34 17.68
CA ASP A 343 4.98 -16.15 16.35
C ASP A 343 4.63 -17.32 15.40
N SER A 344 4.95 -17.19 14.11
CA SER A 344 4.61 -18.20 13.11
C SER A 344 5.11 -19.61 13.45
N LEU A 345 6.28 -19.75 14.08
CA LEU A 345 6.86 -21.06 14.43
C LEU A 345 6.13 -21.68 15.61
N GLU A 346 5.91 -20.88 16.65
CA GLU A 346 5.22 -21.29 17.87
C GLU A 346 3.80 -21.76 17.56
N LEU A 347 3.06 -20.99 16.76
CA LEU A 347 1.68 -21.33 16.39
C LEU A 347 1.60 -22.60 15.54
N SER A 348 2.52 -22.78 14.58
CA SER A 348 2.55 -24.00 13.76
C SER A 348 2.87 -25.25 14.59
N ARG A 349 3.73 -25.14 15.62
CA ARG A 349 3.97 -26.25 16.57
C ARG A 349 2.74 -26.52 17.43
N HIS A 350 2.16 -25.48 18.03
CA HIS A 350 0.96 -25.63 18.84
C HIS A 350 -0.20 -26.25 18.06
N ALA A 351 -0.40 -25.87 16.80
CA ALA A 351 -1.42 -26.48 15.94
C ALA A 351 -1.28 -28.01 15.85
N ALA A 352 -0.06 -28.52 15.70
CA ALA A 352 0.20 -29.96 15.61
C ALA A 352 0.15 -30.70 16.96
N GLU A 353 0.32 -29.99 18.08
CA GLU A 353 0.37 -30.59 19.43
C GLU A 353 -0.99 -30.63 20.13
N VAL A 354 -1.93 -29.75 19.77
CA VAL A 354 -3.26 -29.72 20.40
C VAL A 354 -4.11 -30.91 19.97
N SER A 355 -4.96 -31.41 20.87
CA SER A 355 -5.86 -32.54 20.62
C SER A 355 -7.21 -32.15 20.03
N SER A 356 -7.45 -30.85 19.84
CA SER A 356 -8.70 -30.30 19.33
C SER A 356 -8.92 -30.72 17.88
N PRO A 357 -10.12 -31.22 17.51
CA PRO A 357 -10.41 -31.60 16.14
C PRO A 357 -10.51 -30.40 15.20
N CYS A 358 -10.83 -29.20 15.71
CA CYS A 358 -10.90 -27.97 14.93
C CYS A 358 -9.88 -26.95 15.45
N ILE A 359 -9.10 -26.38 14.53
CA ILE A 359 -8.10 -25.35 14.82
C ILE A 359 -8.49 -24.10 14.02
N VAL A 360 -8.90 -23.04 14.72
CA VAL A 360 -9.18 -21.74 14.12
C VAL A 360 -7.89 -20.92 14.15
N PHE A 361 -7.27 -20.74 12.99
CA PHE A 361 -6.01 -20.05 12.83
C PHE A 361 -6.24 -18.58 12.44
N CYS A 362 -6.17 -17.69 13.43
CA CYS A 362 -6.25 -16.25 13.26
C CYS A 362 -4.87 -15.70 12.86
N GLY A 363 -4.58 -15.78 11.57
CA GLY A 363 -3.33 -15.32 10.96
C GLY A 363 -3.54 -15.12 9.47
N VAL A 364 -2.44 -15.21 8.72
CA VAL A 364 -2.46 -15.14 7.25
C VAL A 364 -2.32 -16.53 6.63
N THR A 365 -2.69 -16.65 5.35
CA THR A 365 -2.89 -17.94 4.66
C THR A 365 -1.72 -18.91 4.79
N PHE A 366 -0.48 -18.49 4.51
CA PHE A 366 0.67 -19.40 4.60
C PHE A 366 0.88 -20.02 6.00
N MET A 367 0.44 -19.32 7.06
CA MET A 367 0.56 -19.82 8.44
C MET A 367 -0.46 -20.93 8.68
N ALA A 368 -1.69 -20.71 8.23
CA ALA A 368 -2.76 -21.70 8.32
C ALA A 368 -2.45 -22.92 7.43
N GLU A 369 -1.87 -22.72 6.24
CA GLU A 369 -1.37 -23.81 5.40
C GLU A 369 -0.27 -24.61 6.10
N THR A 370 0.68 -23.93 6.76
CA THR A 370 1.73 -24.62 7.50
C THR A 370 1.16 -25.43 8.65
N ALA A 371 0.18 -24.89 9.38
CA ALA A 371 -0.55 -25.65 10.38
C ALA A 371 -1.22 -26.88 9.75
N ALA A 372 -1.91 -26.73 8.62
CA ALA A 372 -2.57 -27.84 7.91
C ALA A 372 -1.58 -28.94 7.45
N VAL A 373 -0.35 -28.57 7.07
CA VAL A 373 0.71 -29.53 6.70
C VAL A 373 1.25 -30.30 7.92
N LEU A 374 1.29 -29.67 9.10
CA LEU A 374 1.85 -30.28 10.31
C LEU A 374 0.82 -31.05 11.14
N CYS A 375 -0.45 -30.66 11.08
CA CYS A 375 -1.57 -31.28 11.79
C CYS A 375 -1.84 -32.70 11.30
N SER A 376 -2.50 -33.50 12.13
CA SER A 376 -2.94 -34.84 11.74
C SER A 376 -4.14 -34.76 10.78
N PRO A 377 -4.40 -35.78 9.95
CA PRO A 377 -5.54 -35.81 9.03
C PRO A 377 -6.91 -35.72 9.71
N GLU A 378 -6.99 -36.00 11.01
CA GLU A 378 -8.20 -35.89 11.83
C GLU A 378 -8.47 -34.46 12.32
N GLN A 379 -7.51 -33.55 12.18
CA GLN A 379 -7.64 -32.15 12.56
C GLN A 379 -8.03 -31.31 11.34
N THR A 380 -8.94 -30.37 11.56
CA THR A 380 -9.37 -29.41 10.53
C THR A 380 -8.87 -28.02 10.88
N VAL A 381 -8.04 -27.45 10.00
CA VAL A 381 -7.56 -26.06 10.13
C VAL A 381 -8.51 -25.13 9.39
N ILE A 382 -8.94 -24.06 10.06
CA ILE A 382 -9.90 -23.08 9.57
C ILE A 382 -9.30 -21.69 9.69
N GLN A 383 -9.37 -20.89 8.62
CA GLN A 383 -8.93 -19.50 8.64
C GLN A 383 -10.16 -18.57 8.58
N PRO A 384 -10.43 -17.73 9.59
CA PRO A 384 -11.64 -16.91 9.60
C PRO A 384 -11.81 -15.99 8.38
N ALA A 385 -10.71 -15.38 7.93
CA ALA A 385 -10.67 -14.55 6.73
C ALA A 385 -9.75 -15.21 5.70
N ALA A 386 -10.32 -15.96 4.75
CA ALA A 386 -9.56 -16.69 3.72
C ALA A 386 -8.77 -15.76 2.79
N GLU A 387 -9.23 -14.51 2.66
CA GLU A 387 -8.60 -13.43 1.92
C GLU A 387 -7.37 -12.81 2.63
N ALA A 388 -7.10 -13.17 3.89
CA ALA A 388 -5.98 -12.66 4.67
C ALA A 388 -4.64 -13.26 4.17
N VAL A 389 -4.18 -12.78 3.01
CA VAL A 389 -2.95 -13.24 2.35
C VAL A 389 -1.81 -12.28 2.68
N CYS A 390 -0.61 -12.82 2.93
CA CYS A 390 0.58 -11.99 3.14
C CYS A 390 1.14 -11.51 1.79
N PRO A 391 1.16 -10.20 1.49
CA PRO A 391 1.63 -9.72 0.20
C PRO A 391 3.07 -10.12 -0.12
N MET A 392 3.91 -10.25 0.91
CA MET A 392 5.31 -10.67 0.75
C MET A 392 5.44 -12.14 0.36
N ALA A 393 4.56 -13.02 0.86
CA ALA A 393 4.55 -14.43 0.47
C ALA A 393 4.22 -14.57 -1.03
N GLU A 394 3.31 -13.73 -1.53
CA GLU A 394 2.93 -13.67 -2.95
C GLU A 394 4.00 -13.07 -3.85
N MET A 395 5.06 -12.45 -3.31
CA MET A 395 6.17 -11.92 -4.12
C MET A 395 7.08 -13.02 -4.67
N ALA A 396 6.95 -14.26 -4.20
CA ALA A 396 7.71 -15.41 -4.69
C ALA A 396 6.75 -16.51 -5.15
N ASP A 397 6.53 -16.56 -6.45
CA ASP A 397 5.78 -17.63 -7.10
C ASP A 397 6.65 -18.90 -7.28
N VAL A 398 6.04 -20.08 -7.15
CA VAL A 398 6.76 -21.36 -7.21
C VAL A 398 7.48 -21.60 -8.55
N GLU A 399 6.92 -21.15 -9.66
CA GLU A 399 7.56 -21.26 -10.98
C GLU A 399 8.77 -20.34 -11.07
N GLN A 400 8.64 -19.10 -10.58
CA GLN A 400 9.75 -18.16 -10.55
C GLN A 400 10.88 -18.65 -9.63
N VAL A 401 10.56 -19.22 -8.47
CA VAL A 401 11.56 -19.80 -7.56
C VAL A 401 12.25 -21.01 -8.20
N ARG A 402 11.51 -21.84 -8.95
CA ARG A 402 12.10 -22.97 -9.70
C ARG A 402 13.09 -22.48 -10.74
N GLN A 403 12.70 -21.49 -11.54
CA GLN A 403 13.56 -20.88 -12.55
C GLN A 403 14.82 -20.27 -11.93
N ALA A 404 14.70 -19.61 -10.77
CA ALA A 404 15.85 -19.07 -10.06
C ALA A 404 16.79 -20.16 -9.55
N CYS A 405 16.27 -21.27 -9.02
CA CYS A 405 17.08 -22.43 -8.64
C CYS A 405 17.85 -22.98 -9.85
N ASP A 406 17.15 -23.27 -10.95
CA ASP A 406 17.74 -23.86 -12.16
C ASP A 406 18.80 -22.93 -12.78
N ALA A 407 18.52 -21.63 -12.78
CA ALA A 407 19.45 -20.61 -13.24
C ALA A 407 20.72 -20.56 -12.39
N LEU A 408 20.61 -20.59 -11.06
CA LEU A 408 21.77 -20.58 -10.17
C LEU A 408 22.55 -21.89 -10.21
N GLU A 409 21.89 -23.03 -10.45
CA GLU A 409 22.54 -24.34 -10.66
C GLU A 409 23.40 -24.36 -11.94
N SER A 410 23.17 -23.45 -12.90
CA SER A 410 24.03 -23.33 -14.09
C SER A 410 25.42 -22.73 -13.78
N VAL A 411 25.57 -22.01 -12.65
CA VAL A 411 26.81 -21.33 -12.26
C VAL A 411 27.39 -21.79 -10.93
N TRP A 412 26.60 -22.48 -10.11
CA TRP A 412 27.00 -23.05 -8.83
C TRP A 412 26.86 -24.57 -8.84
N GLU A 413 27.82 -25.25 -8.23
CA GLU A 413 27.80 -26.72 -8.10
C GLU A 413 26.63 -27.22 -7.24
N ARG A 414 26.20 -26.42 -6.25
CA ARG A 414 25.11 -26.79 -5.33
C ARG A 414 24.36 -25.56 -4.82
N VAL A 415 23.10 -25.44 -5.22
CA VAL A 415 22.13 -24.49 -4.63
C VAL A 415 21.41 -25.18 -3.47
N ILE A 416 21.27 -24.48 -2.34
CA ILE A 416 20.40 -24.87 -1.24
C ILE A 416 19.34 -23.78 -1.10
N PRO A 417 18.09 -24.03 -1.57
CA PRO A 417 17.03 -23.07 -1.37
C PRO A 417 16.64 -23.03 0.11
N ILE A 418 16.48 -21.83 0.64
CA ILE A 418 15.89 -21.58 1.95
C ILE A 418 14.71 -20.65 1.73
N THR A 419 13.55 -21.05 2.25
CA THR A 419 12.36 -20.20 2.23
C THR A 419 12.04 -19.73 3.63
N TYR A 420 11.73 -18.45 3.76
CA TYR A 420 11.15 -17.91 4.98
C TYR A 420 9.75 -18.51 5.16
N GLN A 421 9.34 -18.72 6.40
CA GLN A 421 8.03 -19.23 6.78
C GLN A 421 6.89 -18.49 6.06
N ASN A 422 7.09 -17.20 5.78
CA ASN A 422 6.24 -16.33 4.99
C ASN A 422 6.34 -16.62 3.48
N SER A 423 5.99 -17.84 3.07
CA SER A 423 5.89 -18.29 1.68
C SER A 423 4.82 -19.36 1.57
N ASN A 424 4.20 -19.51 0.40
CA ASN A 424 3.10 -20.45 0.21
C ASN A 424 3.56 -21.91 0.29
N ALA A 425 2.61 -22.83 0.52
CA ALA A 425 2.92 -24.25 0.71
C ALA A 425 3.65 -24.88 -0.50
N ASP A 426 3.36 -24.43 -1.72
CA ASP A 426 4.01 -24.88 -2.95
C ASP A 426 5.49 -24.48 -3.06
N VAL A 427 5.85 -23.26 -2.63
CA VAL A 427 7.25 -22.83 -2.49
C VAL A 427 7.95 -23.69 -1.43
N LYS A 428 7.30 -23.94 -0.28
CA LYS A 428 7.85 -24.84 0.75
C LYS A 428 8.07 -26.25 0.21
N ALA A 429 7.15 -26.76 -0.60
CA ALA A 429 7.28 -28.06 -1.26
C ALA A 429 8.47 -28.11 -2.22
N LEU A 430 8.61 -27.11 -3.11
CA LEU A 430 9.76 -27.01 -4.00
C LEU A 430 11.09 -26.97 -3.22
N VAL A 431 11.15 -26.18 -2.14
CA VAL A 431 12.31 -26.12 -1.26
C VAL A 431 12.61 -27.48 -0.62
N GLY A 432 11.59 -28.17 -0.12
CA GLY A 432 11.72 -29.50 0.48
C GLY A 432 12.23 -30.55 -0.49
N ALA A 433 11.63 -30.62 -1.68
CA ALA A 433 12.03 -31.52 -2.76
C ALA A 433 13.48 -31.30 -3.21
N ARG A 434 13.99 -30.07 -3.13
CA ARG A 434 15.39 -29.72 -3.43
C ARG A 434 16.34 -29.86 -2.24
N GLY A 435 15.89 -30.47 -1.14
CA GLY A 435 16.72 -30.67 0.04
C GLY A 435 17.05 -29.39 0.82
N GLY A 436 16.29 -28.32 0.59
CA GLY A 436 16.35 -27.06 1.32
C GLY A 436 15.64 -27.11 2.68
N ALA A 437 15.40 -25.95 3.29
CA ALA A 437 14.76 -25.82 4.60
C ALA A 437 13.87 -24.56 4.69
N VAL A 438 12.89 -24.60 5.59
CA VAL A 438 12.15 -23.40 6.01
C VAL A 438 12.90 -22.72 7.17
N CYS A 439 12.84 -21.39 7.26
CA CYS A 439 13.30 -20.68 8.46
C CYS A 439 12.26 -19.68 8.96
N THR A 440 12.48 -19.13 10.15
CA THR A 440 11.82 -17.94 10.68
C THR A 440 12.83 -16.83 10.96
N SER A 441 12.38 -15.63 11.29
CA SER A 441 13.26 -14.56 11.77
C SER A 441 13.99 -14.95 13.08
N SER A 442 13.43 -15.90 13.85
CA SER A 442 14.03 -16.43 15.09
C SER A 442 15.20 -17.39 14.85
N ASN A 443 15.27 -18.08 13.70
CA ASN A 443 16.28 -19.13 13.45
C ASN A 443 17.00 -19.02 12.08
N ALA A 444 16.77 -17.97 11.28
CA ALA A 444 17.39 -17.77 9.97
C ALA A 444 18.91 -17.96 9.99
N ARG A 445 19.60 -17.37 10.99
CA ARG A 445 21.05 -17.54 11.17
C ARG A 445 21.47 -19.01 11.25
N ARG A 446 20.82 -19.80 12.10
CA ARG A 446 21.12 -21.22 12.30
C ARG A 446 20.87 -22.03 11.02
N ILE A 447 19.81 -21.70 10.28
CA ILE A 447 19.49 -22.36 9.00
C ILE A 447 20.51 -22.02 7.91
N PHE A 448 21.00 -20.77 7.86
CA PHE A 448 22.08 -20.38 6.95
C PHE A 448 23.39 -21.09 7.28
N GLU A 449 23.76 -21.15 8.56
CA GLU A 449 24.94 -21.90 9.03
C GLU A 449 24.84 -23.38 8.67
N TRP A 450 23.66 -24.00 8.85
CA TRP A 450 23.39 -25.37 8.40
C TRP A 450 23.56 -25.53 6.88
N ALA A 451 22.99 -24.64 6.07
CA ALA A 451 23.11 -24.73 4.61
C ALA A 451 24.58 -24.62 4.16
N PHE A 452 25.37 -23.73 4.77
CA PHE A 452 26.81 -23.68 4.50
C PHE A 452 27.55 -24.94 4.96
N SER A 453 27.13 -25.58 6.05
CA SER A 453 27.72 -26.85 6.50
C SER A 453 27.44 -28.00 5.53
N GLN A 454 26.42 -27.88 4.68
CA GLN A 454 26.15 -28.83 3.59
C GLN A 454 27.01 -28.55 2.34
N GLY A 455 27.88 -27.54 2.36
CA GLY A 455 28.75 -27.17 1.24
C GLY A 455 28.00 -26.49 0.07
N GLY A 456 26.77 -26.02 0.30
CA GLY A 456 25.99 -25.32 -0.73
C GLY A 456 26.04 -23.80 -0.61
N ARG A 457 25.53 -23.14 -1.66
CA ARG A 457 25.26 -21.70 -1.70
C ARG A 457 23.77 -21.47 -1.60
N ILE A 458 23.37 -20.36 -0.99
CA ILE A 458 21.98 -20.15 -0.58
C ILE A 458 21.23 -19.31 -1.62
N LEU A 459 20.06 -19.80 -2.04
CA LEU A 459 18.99 -18.96 -2.56
C LEU A 459 17.99 -18.74 -1.42
N PHE A 460 17.78 -17.50 -0.99
CA PHE A 460 16.85 -17.16 0.08
C PHE A 460 15.63 -16.41 -0.44
N VAL A 461 14.42 -16.90 -0.11
CA VAL A 461 13.15 -16.30 -0.55
C VAL A 461 12.18 -16.10 0.63
N PRO A 462 11.23 -15.16 0.59
CA PRO A 462 11.07 -14.10 -0.38
C PRO A 462 11.67 -12.76 0.11
N ASP A 463 12.05 -12.63 1.38
CA ASP A 463 12.37 -11.34 2.00
C ASP A 463 13.85 -10.94 1.80
N GLU A 464 14.07 -9.86 1.07
CA GLU A 464 15.41 -9.33 0.79
C GLU A 464 16.13 -8.95 2.09
N HIS A 465 15.42 -8.33 3.02
CA HIS A 465 16.01 -7.66 4.17
C HIS A 465 16.43 -8.63 5.25
N LEU A 466 15.59 -9.60 5.62
CA LEU A 466 15.94 -10.70 6.51
C LEU A 466 17.13 -11.49 5.94
N GLY A 467 17.09 -11.81 4.63
CA GLY A 467 18.20 -12.51 3.98
C GLY A 467 19.49 -11.69 3.99
N THR A 468 19.40 -10.40 3.67
CA THR A 468 20.55 -9.48 3.66
C THR A 468 21.13 -9.29 5.05
N ASN A 469 20.30 -8.98 6.03
CA ASN A 469 20.70 -8.77 7.42
C ASN A 469 21.36 -10.04 7.98
N THR A 470 20.74 -11.20 7.79
CA THR A 470 21.30 -12.50 8.22
C THR A 470 22.66 -12.77 7.57
N THR A 471 22.79 -12.50 6.27
CA THR A 471 24.04 -12.71 5.52
C THR A 471 25.16 -11.81 6.04
N LEU A 472 24.89 -10.53 6.23
CA LEU A 472 25.88 -9.56 6.70
C LEU A 472 26.28 -9.83 8.16
N ASP A 473 25.33 -10.23 9.01
CA ASP A 473 25.59 -10.58 10.42
C ASP A 473 26.38 -11.89 10.58
N LEU A 474 26.42 -12.73 9.53
CA LEU A 474 27.32 -13.89 9.44
C LEU A 474 28.73 -13.51 8.98
N GLY A 475 29.00 -12.23 8.71
CA GLY A 475 30.30 -11.73 8.25
C GLY A 475 30.57 -11.97 6.77
N ILE A 476 29.55 -12.31 5.97
CA ILE A 476 29.69 -12.46 4.52
C ILE A 476 29.64 -11.06 3.90
N PRO A 477 30.66 -10.66 3.10
CA PRO A 477 30.72 -9.31 2.58
C PRO A 477 29.66 -9.06 1.51
N ARG A 478 29.26 -7.79 1.34
CA ARG A 478 28.23 -7.38 0.36
C ARG A 478 28.55 -7.81 -1.08
N SER A 479 29.83 -7.92 -1.43
CA SER A 479 30.31 -8.42 -2.73
C SER A 479 29.97 -9.88 -3.00
N GLU A 480 29.69 -10.67 -1.96
CA GLU A 480 29.30 -12.08 -2.05
C GLU A 480 27.78 -12.28 -1.82
N LEU A 481 27.01 -11.18 -1.78
CA LEU A 481 25.55 -11.19 -1.62
C LEU A 481 24.88 -10.62 -2.89
N GLY A 482 24.18 -11.48 -3.62
CA GLY A 482 23.36 -11.09 -4.78
C GLY A 482 21.90 -10.81 -4.40
N ILE A 483 21.21 -10.04 -5.23
CA ILE A 483 19.75 -9.84 -5.13
C ILE A 483 19.12 -10.35 -6.44
N TRP A 484 18.17 -11.28 -6.32
CA TRP A 484 17.40 -11.81 -7.44
C TRP A 484 16.11 -10.99 -7.61
N ASP A 485 15.99 -10.27 -8.73
CA ASP A 485 14.75 -9.59 -9.12
C ASP A 485 13.91 -10.52 -10.02
N PRO A 486 12.79 -11.08 -9.55
CA PRO A 486 12.00 -12.02 -10.35
C PRO A 486 11.31 -11.38 -11.55
N LEU A 487 11.11 -10.06 -11.54
CA LEU A 487 10.50 -9.33 -12.66
C LEU A 487 11.52 -9.02 -13.76
N ARG A 488 12.81 -8.97 -13.40
CA ARG A 488 13.93 -8.70 -14.31
C ARG A 488 15.15 -9.53 -13.91
N PRO A 489 15.10 -10.86 -14.11
CA PRO A 489 16.20 -11.73 -13.73
C PRO A 489 17.47 -11.36 -14.52
N ALA A 490 18.57 -11.18 -13.80
CA ALA A 490 19.89 -10.94 -14.40
C ALA A 490 20.47 -12.25 -14.97
N ASP A 491 21.51 -12.12 -15.80
CA ASP A 491 22.32 -13.26 -16.24
C ASP A 491 22.87 -14.01 -15.01
N PRO A 492 22.69 -15.35 -14.90
CA PRO A 492 23.17 -16.15 -13.78
C PRO A 492 24.67 -15.96 -13.48
N GLU A 493 25.47 -15.64 -14.49
CA GLU A 493 26.90 -15.38 -14.37
C GLU A 493 27.21 -14.25 -13.38
N THR A 494 26.29 -13.29 -13.23
CA THR A 494 26.36 -12.20 -12.26
C THR A 494 26.51 -12.71 -10.82
N TYR A 495 25.95 -13.88 -10.53
CA TYR A 495 25.94 -14.47 -9.19
C TYR A 495 27.05 -15.50 -8.98
N ARG A 496 27.94 -15.74 -9.97
CA ARG A 496 28.99 -16.78 -9.89
C ARG A 496 29.84 -16.71 -8.63
N ASN A 497 30.11 -15.50 -8.12
CA ASN A 497 30.93 -15.30 -6.92
C ASN A 497 30.10 -15.07 -5.64
N CYS A 498 28.77 -15.05 -5.71
CA CYS A 498 27.93 -14.88 -4.53
C CYS A 498 27.83 -16.19 -3.73
N ARG A 499 27.85 -16.08 -2.40
CA ARG A 499 27.55 -17.17 -1.46
C ARG A 499 26.06 -17.26 -1.12
N VAL A 500 25.40 -16.11 -1.16
CA VAL A 500 23.96 -15.97 -0.92
C VAL A 500 23.37 -15.10 -2.03
N VAL A 501 22.23 -15.51 -2.56
CA VAL A 501 21.35 -14.68 -3.38
C VAL A 501 20.03 -14.58 -2.66
N VAL A 502 19.58 -13.35 -2.38
CA VAL A 502 18.30 -13.09 -1.71
C VAL A 502 17.27 -12.64 -2.73
N TRP A 503 16.02 -13.00 -2.52
CA TRP A 503 14.90 -12.58 -3.34
C TRP A 503 14.56 -11.11 -3.10
N ARG A 504 14.19 -10.38 -4.15
CA ARG A 504 13.77 -8.98 -4.08
C ARG A 504 12.31 -8.82 -3.62
N GLY A 505 11.92 -9.52 -2.57
CA GLY A 505 10.65 -9.31 -1.88
C GLY A 505 10.85 -8.55 -0.58
N PHE A 506 9.77 -8.04 0.00
CA PHE A 506 9.83 -7.26 1.23
C PHE A 506 8.51 -7.22 1.98
N CYS A 507 8.58 -7.02 3.30
CA CYS A 507 7.42 -6.71 4.12
C CYS A 507 7.09 -5.21 4.11
N SER A 508 5.89 -4.84 3.64
CA SER A 508 5.44 -3.45 3.55
C SER A 508 5.32 -2.73 4.91
N VAL A 509 5.20 -3.49 6.01
CA VAL A 509 5.18 -2.95 7.37
C VAL A 509 6.59 -2.49 7.74
N HIS A 510 7.58 -3.38 7.61
CA HIS A 510 8.93 -3.15 8.11
C HIS A 510 9.79 -2.27 7.19
N THR A 511 9.56 -2.30 5.87
CA THR A 511 10.19 -1.33 4.96
C THR A 511 9.63 0.08 5.09
N GLY A 512 8.51 0.24 5.80
CA GLY A 512 7.99 1.55 6.17
C GLY A 512 8.81 2.27 7.25
N PHE A 513 9.75 1.61 7.94
CA PHE A 513 10.63 2.26 8.91
C PHE A 513 11.83 2.90 8.22
N THR A 514 12.26 4.06 8.71
CA THR A 514 13.39 4.82 8.16
C THR A 514 14.41 5.14 9.24
N VAL A 515 15.65 5.44 8.83
CA VAL A 515 16.70 5.93 9.74
C VAL A 515 16.24 7.23 10.43
N ALA A 516 15.49 8.08 9.74
CA ALA A 516 14.92 9.29 10.31
C ALA A 516 13.93 9.01 11.47
N ASP A 517 13.20 7.90 11.43
CA ASP A 517 12.35 7.46 12.55
C ASP A 517 13.20 7.10 13.77
N VAL A 518 14.30 6.36 13.56
CA VAL A 518 15.25 5.99 14.61
C VAL A 518 15.88 7.22 15.23
N GLU A 519 16.37 8.14 14.41
CA GLU A 519 16.96 9.39 14.86
C GLU A 519 15.95 10.28 15.61
N ARG A 520 14.70 10.35 15.13
CA ARG A 520 13.62 11.09 15.80
C ARG A 520 13.38 10.53 17.20
N MET A 521 13.27 9.21 17.32
CA MET A 521 13.06 8.56 18.62
C MET A 521 14.28 8.68 19.53
N ARG A 522 15.49 8.63 18.98
CA ARG A 522 16.73 8.86 19.74
C ARG A 522 16.82 10.28 20.30
N ARG A 523 16.39 11.29 19.53
CA ARG A 523 16.32 12.69 20.00
C ARG A 523 15.25 12.86 21.09
N ALA A 524 14.07 12.25 20.91
CA ALA A 524 12.98 12.34 21.87
C ALA A 524 13.23 11.53 23.16
N HIS A 525 13.94 10.41 23.05
CA HIS A 525 14.22 9.48 24.14
C HIS A 525 15.70 9.03 24.11
N PRO A 526 16.65 9.87 24.56
CA PRO A 526 18.08 9.58 24.45
C PRO A 526 18.56 8.32 25.19
N GLN A 527 17.82 7.90 26.21
CA GLN A 527 18.11 6.71 27.02
C GLN A 527 17.28 5.49 26.61
N ALA A 528 16.45 5.58 25.57
CA ALA A 528 15.65 4.45 25.15
C ALA A 528 16.49 3.40 24.41
N THR A 529 16.20 2.13 24.66
CA THR A 529 16.66 1.02 23.83
C THR A 529 15.75 0.91 22.62
N ILE A 530 16.30 0.99 21.40
CA ILE A 530 15.57 0.87 20.14
C ILE A 530 15.81 -0.53 19.56
N ILE A 531 14.74 -1.31 19.44
CA ILE A 531 14.76 -2.68 18.91
C ILE A 531 13.89 -2.73 17.65
N VAL A 532 14.40 -3.28 16.56
CA VAL A 532 13.65 -3.40 15.30
C VAL A 532 13.53 -4.86 14.84
N HIS A 533 12.57 -5.16 13.98
CA HIS A 533 12.49 -6.49 13.35
C HIS A 533 13.56 -6.63 12.24
N PRO A 534 14.11 -7.83 11.99
CA PRO A 534 15.13 -8.06 10.96
C PRO A 534 14.61 -7.96 9.52
N GLU A 535 13.30 -7.82 9.30
CA GLU A 535 12.71 -7.46 8.00
C GLU A 535 12.89 -5.96 7.67
N CYS A 536 13.36 -5.15 8.62
CA CYS A 536 13.70 -3.76 8.36
C CYS A 536 14.91 -3.64 7.42
N PRO A 537 14.96 -2.61 6.54
CA PRO A 537 16.12 -2.35 5.70
C PRO A 537 17.41 -2.23 6.53
N ARG A 538 18.53 -2.70 5.96
CA ARG A 538 19.84 -2.73 6.67
C ARG A 538 20.22 -1.42 7.37
N PRO A 539 20.06 -0.22 6.75
CA PRO A 539 20.38 1.04 7.44
C PRO A 539 19.56 1.29 8.72
N VAL A 540 18.32 0.81 8.76
CA VAL A 540 17.45 0.92 9.96
C VAL A 540 17.94 -0.03 11.04
N VAL A 541 18.29 -1.26 10.66
CA VAL A 541 18.86 -2.27 11.59
C VAL A 541 20.17 -1.78 12.19
N GLU A 542 21.04 -1.15 11.39
CA GLU A 542 22.32 -0.59 11.86
C GLU A 542 22.16 0.65 12.76
N ALA A 543 21.09 1.42 12.59
CA ALA A 543 20.80 2.58 13.43
C ALA A 543 20.15 2.21 14.77
N ALA A 544 19.52 1.03 14.86
CA ALA A 544 18.90 0.52 16.08
C ALA A 544 19.94 -0.09 17.05
N ASP A 545 19.55 -0.28 18.31
CA ASP A 545 20.44 -0.91 19.32
C ASP A 545 20.42 -2.43 19.22
N ALA A 546 19.31 -2.99 18.74
CA ALA A 546 19.15 -4.42 18.53
C ALA A 546 18.18 -4.73 17.39
N SER A 547 18.32 -5.92 16.82
CA SER A 547 17.39 -6.47 15.83
C SER A 547 17.04 -7.90 16.19
N GLY A 548 15.76 -8.26 16.09
CA GLY A 548 15.31 -9.62 16.38
C GLY A 548 13.86 -9.88 16.04
N SER A 549 13.48 -11.16 16.05
CA SER A 549 12.11 -11.60 15.80
C SER A 549 11.12 -11.05 16.83
N THR A 550 9.82 -11.22 16.56
CA THR A 550 8.76 -10.91 17.52
C THR A 550 9.02 -11.53 18.90
N ALA A 551 9.39 -12.81 18.97
CA ALA A 551 9.72 -13.48 20.23
C ALA A 551 10.94 -12.85 20.93
N TYR A 552 11.95 -12.38 20.18
CA TYR A 552 13.06 -11.63 20.76
C TYR A 552 12.61 -10.29 21.34
N ILE A 553 11.80 -9.53 20.60
CA ILE A 553 11.28 -8.23 21.03
C ILE A 553 10.46 -8.37 22.31
N ILE A 554 9.54 -9.35 22.36
CA ILE A 554 8.71 -9.63 23.54
C ILE A 554 9.60 -9.92 24.75
N ARG A 555 10.54 -10.86 24.63
CA ARG A 555 11.48 -11.19 25.72
C ARG A 555 12.31 -9.99 26.15
N ALA A 556 12.76 -9.15 25.22
CA ALA A 556 13.53 -7.96 25.53
C ALA A 556 12.73 -6.92 26.32
N VAL A 557 11.44 -6.75 26.01
CA VAL A 557 10.53 -5.89 26.78
C VAL A 557 10.24 -6.49 28.16
N GLU A 558 9.93 -7.78 28.24
CA GLU A 558 9.64 -8.48 29.50
C GLU A 558 10.81 -8.41 30.49
N GLN A 559 12.04 -8.59 29.98
CA GLN A 559 13.27 -8.63 30.77
C GLN A 559 13.85 -7.25 31.09
N ALA A 560 13.34 -6.18 30.48
CA ALA A 560 13.80 -4.83 30.75
C ALA A 560 13.46 -4.41 32.19
N PRO A 561 14.30 -3.60 32.86
CA PRO A 561 14.03 -3.14 34.22
C PRO A 561 12.82 -2.19 34.25
N ALA A 562 12.11 -2.15 35.39
CA ALA A 562 11.04 -1.18 35.62
C ALA A 562 11.55 0.26 35.40
N GLY A 563 10.74 1.09 34.74
CA GLY A 563 11.09 2.45 34.33
C GLY A 563 11.89 2.54 33.02
N ALA A 564 12.30 1.42 32.41
CA ALA A 564 12.97 1.43 31.12
C ALA A 564 12.06 2.00 30.01
N THR A 565 12.65 2.73 29.08
CA THR A 565 11.99 3.12 27.83
C THR A 565 12.50 2.23 26.71
N ILE A 566 11.59 1.52 26.04
CA ILE A 566 11.90 0.67 24.89
C ILE A 566 11.12 1.18 23.68
N VAL A 567 11.80 1.43 22.58
CA VAL A 567 11.21 1.80 21.30
C VAL A 567 11.27 0.60 20.37
N VAL A 568 10.11 0.21 19.82
CA VAL A 568 9.96 -1.02 19.05
C VAL A 568 9.58 -0.71 17.60
N GLY A 569 10.39 -1.15 16.65
CA GLY A 569 10.14 -1.08 15.21
C GLY A 569 9.60 -2.39 14.66
N THR A 570 8.32 -2.64 14.90
CA THR A 570 7.55 -3.74 14.31
C THR A 570 6.08 -3.34 14.18
N GLU A 571 5.20 -4.29 13.85
CA GLU A 571 3.75 -4.07 13.73
C GLU A 571 3.15 -3.52 15.04
N CYS A 572 2.26 -2.51 14.92
CA CYS A 572 1.84 -1.69 16.06
C CYS A 572 0.93 -2.38 17.07
N ASN A 573 0.12 -3.38 16.70
CA ASN A 573 -0.75 -4.08 17.66
C ASN A 573 0.09 -4.80 18.71
N LEU A 574 1.22 -5.39 18.31
CA LEU A 574 2.16 -5.98 19.27
C LEU A 574 2.74 -4.92 20.21
N VAL A 575 3.15 -3.77 19.68
CA VAL A 575 3.78 -2.72 20.49
C VAL A 575 2.79 -2.14 21.50
N ASP A 576 1.57 -1.85 21.06
CA ASP A 576 0.52 -1.31 21.93
C ASP A 576 0.19 -2.32 23.05
N ARG A 577 0.04 -3.60 22.71
CA ARG A 577 -0.19 -4.67 23.69
C ARG A 577 0.94 -4.81 24.69
N LEU A 578 2.19 -4.74 24.25
CA LEU A 578 3.35 -4.78 25.15
C LEU A 578 3.37 -3.55 26.09
N ALA A 579 2.93 -2.38 25.62
CA ALA A 579 2.79 -1.19 26.46
C ALA A 579 1.70 -1.38 27.53
N GLU A 580 0.58 -1.99 27.18
CA GLU A 580 -0.51 -2.28 28.12
C GLU A 580 -0.16 -3.36 29.15
N GLN A 581 0.53 -4.42 28.72
CA GLN A 581 0.93 -5.55 29.58
C GLN A 581 2.08 -5.22 30.53
N HIS A 582 2.87 -4.17 30.23
CA HIS A 582 4.00 -3.74 31.04
C HIS A 582 3.90 -2.26 31.42
N PRO A 583 2.91 -1.87 32.25
CA PRO A 583 2.70 -0.47 32.64
C PRO A 583 3.83 0.08 33.53
N ASP A 584 4.69 -0.81 34.07
CA ASP A 584 5.91 -0.46 34.79
C ASP A 584 7.04 0.02 33.85
N LYS A 585 6.85 -0.09 32.54
CA LYS A 585 7.82 0.29 31.49
C LYS A 585 7.19 1.27 30.51
N ARG A 586 8.00 1.97 29.73
CA ARG A 586 7.55 2.84 28.65
C ARG A 586 7.87 2.20 27.30
N VAL A 587 6.93 1.42 26.77
CA VAL A 587 7.04 0.81 25.44
C VAL A 587 6.42 1.74 24.40
N LEU A 588 7.16 2.08 23.36
CA LEU A 588 6.76 3.06 22.33
C LEU A 588 6.98 2.48 20.92
N PRO A 589 6.10 2.75 19.95
CA PRO A 589 6.38 2.39 18.56
C PRO A 589 7.45 3.33 17.97
N LEU A 590 8.35 2.77 17.15
CA LEU A 590 9.31 3.56 16.36
C LEU A 590 8.58 4.51 15.38
N ALA A 591 7.58 3.94 14.71
CA ALA A 591 6.54 4.61 13.95
C ALA A 591 5.32 3.68 13.94
N ARG A 592 4.09 4.21 13.83
CA ARG A 592 2.90 3.34 13.75
C ARG A 592 2.82 2.72 12.35
N ARG A 593 2.97 1.40 12.28
CA ARG A 593 2.85 0.58 11.07
C ARG A 593 1.98 -0.62 11.39
N ALA A 594 0.88 -0.79 10.66
CA ALA A 594 -0.07 -1.88 10.86
C ALA A 594 -0.04 -2.83 9.66
N CYS A 595 -0.22 -4.13 9.91
CA CYS A 595 -0.33 -5.12 8.84
C CYS A 595 -1.78 -5.21 8.35
N ALA A 596 -2.04 -4.70 7.14
CA ALA A 596 -3.38 -4.75 6.55
C ALA A 596 -3.94 -6.18 6.43
N ALA A 597 -3.08 -7.16 6.07
CA ALA A 597 -3.47 -8.56 5.96
C ALA A 597 -3.87 -9.17 7.30
N MET A 598 -3.16 -8.86 8.40
CA MET A 598 -3.54 -9.32 9.74
C MET A 598 -4.89 -8.70 10.16
N ALA A 599 -5.10 -7.42 9.84
CA ALA A 599 -6.34 -6.70 10.16
C ALA A 599 -7.58 -7.18 9.37
N MET A 600 -7.42 -7.99 8.32
CA MET A 600 -8.54 -8.59 7.60
C MET A 600 -9.33 -9.59 8.45
N THR A 601 -8.68 -10.23 9.44
CA THR A 601 -9.39 -11.07 10.41
C THR A 601 -10.13 -10.19 11.41
N ARG A 602 -11.45 -10.00 11.20
CA ARG A 602 -12.28 -9.20 12.12
C ARG A 602 -13.05 -10.09 13.07
N LEU A 603 -13.49 -9.52 14.19
CA LEU A 603 -14.29 -10.23 15.18
C LEU A 603 -15.55 -10.86 14.58
N ALA A 604 -16.16 -10.22 13.58
CA ALA A 604 -17.34 -10.76 12.87
C ALA A 604 -17.01 -12.03 12.06
N ASP A 605 -15.79 -12.13 11.53
CA ASP A 605 -15.33 -13.31 10.78
C ASP A 605 -15.10 -14.47 11.76
N LEU A 606 -14.44 -14.20 12.90
CA LEU A 606 -14.27 -15.20 13.97
C LEU A 606 -15.62 -15.67 14.52
N TYR A 607 -16.53 -14.74 14.81
CA TYR A 607 -17.90 -15.06 15.26
C TYR A 607 -18.60 -16.01 14.29
N ARG A 608 -18.58 -15.71 12.98
CA ARG A 608 -19.23 -16.54 11.95
C ARG A 608 -18.67 -17.95 11.91
N VAL A 609 -17.36 -18.11 12.03
CA VAL A 609 -16.72 -19.43 12.12
C VAL A 609 -17.19 -20.19 13.36
N LEU A 610 -17.15 -19.57 14.55
CA LEU A 610 -17.57 -20.22 15.78
C LEU A 610 -19.08 -20.55 15.79
N GLU A 611 -19.90 -19.67 15.21
CA GLU A 611 -21.34 -19.90 15.06
C GLU A 611 -21.60 -21.11 14.15
N GLY A 612 -20.94 -21.18 13.00
CA GLY A 612 -21.01 -22.33 12.09
C GLY A 612 -20.60 -23.62 12.80
N LEU A 613 -19.45 -23.62 13.48
CA LEU A 613 -18.96 -24.78 14.22
C LEU A 613 -19.95 -25.25 15.29
N SER A 614 -20.63 -24.32 15.98
CA SER A 614 -21.65 -24.67 16.97
C SER A 614 -22.88 -25.39 16.36
N ARG A 615 -23.11 -25.20 15.05
CA ARG A 615 -24.16 -25.88 14.27
C ARG A 615 -23.67 -27.12 13.53
N GLY A 616 -22.38 -27.47 13.65
CA GLY A 616 -21.76 -28.55 12.88
C GLY A 616 -21.44 -28.17 11.42
N GLU A 617 -21.44 -26.87 11.09
CA GLU A 617 -21.09 -26.34 9.78
C GLU A 617 -19.62 -25.90 9.78
N VAL A 618 -18.80 -26.47 8.90
CA VAL A 618 -17.40 -26.10 8.77
C VAL A 618 -17.22 -25.29 7.48
N THR A 619 -16.66 -24.09 7.61
CA THR A 619 -16.37 -23.17 6.49
C THR A 619 -14.91 -22.74 6.55
N ASN A 620 -14.39 -22.21 5.43
CA ASN A 620 -13.02 -21.71 5.30
C ASN A 620 -11.94 -22.71 5.74
N VAL A 621 -12.15 -23.99 5.40
CA VAL A 621 -11.16 -25.05 5.63
C VAL A 621 -9.93 -24.78 4.79
N VAL A 622 -8.76 -24.82 5.42
CA VAL A 622 -7.47 -24.69 4.74
C VAL A 622 -7.01 -26.07 4.33
N THR A 623 -6.85 -26.27 3.02
CA THR A 623 -6.42 -27.55 2.45
C THR A 623 -5.15 -27.37 1.63
N VAL A 624 -4.17 -28.24 1.83
CA VAL A 624 -2.96 -28.33 1.01
C VAL A 624 -2.96 -29.67 0.28
N PRO A 625 -2.70 -29.73 -1.04
CA PRO A 625 -2.61 -30.99 -1.78
C PRO A 625 -1.60 -31.96 -1.12
N ALA A 626 -1.91 -33.26 -1.13
CA ALA A 626 -1.14 -34.24 -0.35
C ALA A 626 0.33 -34.38 -0.78
N ASP A 627 0.61 -34.24 -2.08
CA ASP A 627 1.94 -34.19 -2.66
C ASP A 627 2.71 -32.94 -2.21
N VAL A 628 2.07 -31.76 -2.30
CA VAL A 628 2.62 -30.49 -1.80
C VAL A 628 2.90 -30.57 -0.30
N ALA A 629 1.97 -31.12 0.49
CA ALA A 629 2.13 -31.26 1.92
C ALA A 629 3.29 -32.19 2.29
N ALA A 630 3.45 -33.32 1.60
CA ALA A 630 4.53 -34.27 1.84
C ALA A 630 5.92 -33.62 1.63
N ASP A 631 6.09 -32.92 0.51
CA ASP A 631 7.37 -32.25 0.19
C ASP A 631 7.60 -31.03 1.09
N ALA A 632 6.57 -30.23 1.37
CA ALA A 632 6.69 -29.08 2.26
C ALA A 632 7.11 -29.51 3.68
N ARG A 633 6.64 -30.67 4.14
CA ARG A 633 7.00 -31.24 5.43
C ARG A 633 8.49 -31.55 5.53
N LEU A 634 9.15 -31.96 4.45
CA LEU A 634 10.61 -32.19 4.44
C LEU A 634 11.40 -30.92 4.77
N ALA A 635 10.95 -29.75 4.28
CA ALA A 635 11.59 -28.48 4.59
C ALA A 635 11.23 -27.96 5.99
N LEU A 636 9.98 -28.17 6.43
CA LEU A 636 9.50 -27.78 7.76
C LEU A 636 10.14 -28.60 8.88
N ASP A 637 10.30 -29.91 8.70
CA ASP A 637 10.92 -30.78 9.71
C ASP A 637 12.36 -30.35 10.01
N LYS A 638 13.11 -29.87 9.00
CA LYS A 638 14.46 -29.30 9.20
C LYS A 638 14.45 -27.99 9.98
N MET A 639 13.39 -27.18 9.84
CA MET A 639 13.21 -25.98 10.65
C MET A 639 12.99 -26.33 12.13
N LEU A 640 12.32 -27.46 12.38
CA LEU A 640 11.91 -27.92 13.70
C LEU A 640 13.03 -28.68 14.46
N GLN A 641 14.00 -29.24 13.75
CA GLN A 641 15.23 -29.88 14.28
C GLN A 641 16.24 -28.86 14.83
#